data_AF-A0A419WAD2-F1
#
_entry.id   AF-A0A419WAD2-F1
#
_cell.length_a   1.000
_cell.length_b   1.000
_cell.length_c   1.000
_cell.angle_alpha   90.00
_cell.angle_beta   90.00
_cell.angle_gamma   90.00
#
_symmetry.space_group_name_H-M   'P 1'
#
loop_
_entity.id
_entity.type
_entity.pdbx_description
1 polymer ?
#
loop_
_entity_poly.entity_id
_entity_poly.type
_entity_poly.pdbx_seq_one_letter_code
_entity_poly.pdbx_strand_id
1 'polypeptide(L)'
;MKKILAVLCCFVFVISAVAQETASVYVDAKGVMRWSDTHREASFFGVNYTLPFAHAYRAAGYLGIDRKKAIDEDVYHFARLGFNAYRIHIWDVEVSDGEGNLLENDHLDLLDYLIAKLKERNIHVVLTAQTDFGNGYPERNQATGGFSYKYDKCDIHSNPEAIAAQERYISDLVKHVNPYTGKAYKDDPIVVGFEINNEPCHSGTKEQVRDYINGMVGAMKDAGNSKPVFYNVSHNGYVVEAYYDAGIQGTTYQWYPTGLVSGHTQKGNFLPNVDEYPIPFSNVNGFENKTKLVYEFDPADLLYSYMYPAAVRSFRTTGFQWITQFAYDPMELAAYNTEYQTHYLNLAYTPNKAISMKIAAEAARELPLNKSYGSYPADTVFGDFRVSYKEDLSELNSPTKFYYSNSTKTRPQSANSLTSTAGVGYSQVVKYSGTGAYFLDKLEDGVWRLEVMPDAVQVSDPFAKPSLEKEVVRIYWGAWDMTLNLPDLGKSFSVKEIDQNKTRNTKTESGTIEQLQPGVYLLQRKGVKAVKEWDATTKWNGIRVGEFVAPKPSTINFTVRHLAAKVAEAGKPLTIEAVVAGNQFPDSVLIYTDKVSFWNSNNPYYKMARVGGYNYRVEVPGEDVRGTAFNYNIVVFRDGQKQTYPANVDRSPLDWDYTAAQFYNTPIVEVQKPIELFAVKDDSDGLQTYMLPEWGSLKSRVVAHSPTETNTVHFSFKLDNEQPELYLRKYIADEIVNRKDRLKSASTLCIQVKDAPAGLKAGFVTSDGFTYRADCLAAENGIVRIPLDELKQGQTALLPVAYPVFMNHYFTPEINLPFKPESIEFLELMFPGEKGEETELEIGSIWIE
;
A
#
# COMPACT_ATOMS: atom_id res chain seq x y z
N MET A 1 42.09 -20.00 61.09
CA MET A 1 42.05 -19.53 59.67
C MET A 1 40.85 -20.12 58.91
N LYS A 2 39.62 -19.85 59.36
CA LYS A 2 38.36 -20.27 58.69
C LYS A 2 37.23 -19.23 58.82
N LYS A 3 37.58 -17.95 59.07
CA LYS A 3 36.61 -16.85 59.21
C LYS A 3 37.02 -15.55 58.48
N ILE A 4 38.04 -15.58 57.63
CA ILE A 4 38.50 -14.41 56.86
C ILE A 4 38.23 -14.57 55.34
N LEU A 5 37.89 -15.79 54.87
CA LEU A 5 37.62 -16.04 53.45
C LEU A 5 36.15 -15.86 53.04
N ALA A 6 35.23 -15.69 53.99
CA ALA A 6 33.79 -15.54 53.72
C ALA A 6 33.33 -14.09 53.53
N VAL A 7 34.18 -13.11 53.87
CA VAL A 7 33.86 -11.67 53.77
C VAL A 7 34.43 -11.05 52.48
N LEU A 8 35.37 -11.72 51.80
CA LEU A 8 35.94 -11.25 50.53
C LEU A 8 35.18 -11.75 49.28
N CYS A 9 34.25 -12.69 49.41
CA CYS A 9 33.42 -13.19 48.30
C CYS A 9 32.05 -12.50 48.17
N CYS A 10 31.71 -11.54 49.05
CA CYS A 10 30.44 -10.81 49.00
C CYS A 10 30.55 -9.39 48.42
N PHE A 11 31.73 -8.97 47.91
CA PHE A 11 31.96 -7.59 47.44
C PHE A 11 32.26 -7.43 45.94
N VAL A 12 32.07 -8.47 45.10
CA VAL A 12 32.33 -8.39 43.63
C VAL A 12 31.11 -8.75 42.75
N PHE A 13 29.93 -8.99 43.35
CA PHE A 13 28.67 -9.10 42.58
C PHE A 13 27.69 -7.99 42.96
N VAL A 14 28.14 -6.74 42.84
CA VAL A 14 27.24 -5.65 42.48
C VAL A 14 27.50 -5.39 41.00
N ILE A 15 26.93 -6.25 40.15
CA ILE A 15 26.63 -5.83 38.79
C ILE A 15 25.52 -4.80 38.99
N SER A 16 25.93 -3.54 39.08
CA SER A 16 25.04 -2.43 38.84
C SER A 16 24.34 -2.75 37.52
N ALA A 17 23.05 -3.03 37.58
CA ALA A 17 22.16 -2.81 36.46
C ALA A 17 22.19 -1.31 36.19
N VAL A 18 23.28 -0.83 35.59
CA VAL A 18 23.28 0.43 34.87
C VAL A 18 22.28 0.15 33.76
N ALA A 19 21.11 0.78 33.84
CA ALA A 19 20.20 0.82 32.71
C ALA A 19 21.05 1.21 31.51
N GLN A 20 21.23 0.28 30.57
CA GLN A 20 22.03 0.54 29.38
C GLN A 20 21.34 1.73 28.70
N GLU A 21 22.00 2.89 28.70
CA GLU A 21 21.45 4.08 28.06
C GLU A 21 21.12 3.71 26.61
N THR A 22 19.89 4.00 26.18
CA THR A 22 19.47 3.81 24.79
C THR A 22 20.46 4.55 23.90
N ALA A 23 21.18 3.83 23.06
CA ALA A 23 22.19 4.42 22.18
C ALA A 23 21.54 5.49 21.30
N SER A 24 22.15 6.68 21.28
CA SER A 24 21.75 7.76 20.39
C SER A 24 22.21 7.51 18.94
N VAL A 25 21.65 8.26 18.01
CA VAL A 25 22.07 8.27 16.59
C VAL A 25 22.81 9.57 16.30
N TYR A 26 23.89 9.48 15.53
CA TYR A 26 24.59 10.64 14.97
C TYR A 26 24.83 10.44 13.47
N VAL A 27 25.06 11.54 12.74
CA VAL A 27 25.45 11.51 11.33
C VAL A 27 26.97 11.73 11.24
N ASP A 28 27.68 10.82 10.59
CA ASP A 28 29.12 10.95 10.41
C ASP A 28 29.50 11.93 9.29
N ALA A 29 30.79 12.20 9.11
CA ALA A 29 31.29 13.13 8.09
C ALA A 29 31.02 12.69 6.63
N LYS A 30 30.56 11.45 6.41
CA LYS A 30 30.17 10.90 5.11
C LYS A 30 28.65 10.82 4.97
N GLY A 31 27.89 11.53 5.81
CA GLY A 31 26.44 11.52 5.76
C GLY A 31 25.80 10.20 6.22
N VAL A 32 26.53 9.30 6.90
CA VAL A 32 25.96 8.01 7.33
C VAL A 32 25.42 8.13 8.75
N MET A 33 24.14 7.78 8.95
CA MET A 33 23.57 7.61 10.29
C MET A 33 24.17 6.40 10.99
N ARG A 34 24.64 6.57 12.22
CA ARG A 34 25.29 5.55 13.03
C ARG A 34 24.79 5.54 14.46
N TRP A 35 24.76 4.34 15.04
CA TRP A 35 24.60 4.16 16.48
C TRP A 35 25.83 4.68 17.22
N SER A 36 25.63 5.43 18.30
CA SER A 36 26.72 6.05 19.07
C SER A 36 27.57 5.05 19.86
N ASP A 37 27.03 3.87 20.18
CA ASP A 37 27.70 2.83 20.97
C ASP A 37 28.53 1.87 20.10
N THR A 38 28.01 1.47 18.93
CA THR A 38 28.63 0.48 18.05
C THR A 38 29.31 1.08 16.83
N HIS A 39 29.02 2.35 16.51
CA HIS A 39 29.43 3.03 15.28
C HIS A 39 29.02 2.33 13.98
N ARG A 40 28.13 1.34 14.07
CA ARG A 40 27.57 0.66 12.90
C ARG A 40 26.50 1.54 12.26
N GLU A 41 26.28 1.29 10.97
CA GLU A 41 25.17 1.89 10.24
C GLU A 41 23.86 1.66 11.01
N ALA A 42 23.08 2.73 11.18
CA ALA A 42 21.71 2.65 11.65
C ALA A 42 20.76 2.67 10.43
N SER A 43 19.78 1.78 10.42
CA SER A 43 18.77 1.68 9.36
C SER A 43 17.38 1.56 9.98
N PHE A 44 16.46 2.36 9.46
CA PHE A 44 15.16 2.65 10.04
C PHE A 44 14.07 2.48 8.98
N PHE A 45 13.04 1.70 9.30
CA PHE A 45 11.88 1.47 8.46
C PHE A 45 10.59 1.46 9.28
N GLY A 46 9.56 2.12 8.76
CA GLY A 46 8.23 2.11 9.37
C GLY A 46 7.24 3.02 8.66
N VAL A 47 6.46 3.78 9.44
CA VAL A 47 5.25 4.48 8.95
C VAL A 47 5.12 5.89 9.52
N ASN A 48 4.28 6.68 8.86
CA ASN A 48 3.58 7.82 9.42
C ASN A 48 2.20 7.37 9.93
N TYR A 49 1.69 8.03 10.96
CA TYR A 49 0.41 7.74 11.59
C TYR A 49 -0.18 9.04 12.17
N THR A 50 -1.39 9.41 11.76
CA THR A 50 -1.86 10.79 11.98
C THR A 50 -2.90 10.94 13.09
N LEU A 51 -3.26 9.88 13.84
CA LEU A 51 -4.32 9.94 14.86
C LEU A 51 -4.25 11.14 15.83
N PRO A 52 -3.08 11.61 16.31
CA PRO A 52 -3.04 12.80 17.16
C PRO A 52 -3.50 14.09 16.47
N PHE A 53 -3.65 14.11 15.14
CA PHE A 53 -3.86 15.30 14.33
C PHE A 53 -4.96 15.15 13.26
N ALA A 54 -5.33 16.28 12.66
CA ALA A 54 -6.15 16.38 11.45
C ALA A 54 -7.39 15.46 11.43
N HIS A 55 -7.67 14.80 10.30
CA HIS A 55 -8.90 14.01 10.14
C HIS A 55 -8.96 12.81 11.07
N ALA A 56 -7.88 12.05 11.26
CA ALA A 56 -7.90 10.88 12.12
C ALA A 56 -8.25 11.24 13.58
N TYR A 57 -7.71 12.36 14.08
CA TYR A 57 -8.10 12.92 15.37
C TYR A 57 -9.60 13.22 15.42
N ARG A 58 -10.12 13.98 14.46
CA ARG A 58 -11.54 14.38 14.44
C ARG A 58 -12.45 13.16 14.31
N ALA A 59 -12.05 12.21 13.47
CA ALA A 59 -12.80 11.01 13.19
C ALA A 59 -12.95 10.08 14.39
N ALA A 60 -11.85 9.85 15.10
CA ALA A 60 -11.92 9.16 16.37
C ALA A 60 -12.86 9.88 17.36
N GLY A 61 -12.86 11.22 17.35
CA GLY A 61 -13.72 12.04 18.22
C GLY A 61 -15.22 11.85 17.96
N TYR A 62 -15.69 12.07 16.74
CA TYR A 62 -17.12 11.96 16.44
C TYR A 62 -17.63 10.51 16.44
N LEU A 63 -16.74 9.51 16.30
CA LEU A 63 -17.07 8.09 16.48
C LEU A 63 -17.02 7.63 17.94
N GLY A 64 -16.58 8.48 18.87
CA GLY A 64 -16.46 8.15 20.30
C GLY A 64 -15.37 7.13 20.61
N ILE A 65 -14.33 7.05 19.78
CA ILE A 65 -13.18 6.17 19.96
C ILE A 65 -12.24 6.77 21.02
N ASP A 66 -11.79 5.92 21.95
CA ASP A 66 -10.70 6.28 22.86
C ASP A 66 -9.37 6.33 22.08
N ARG A 67 -8.87 7.55 21.85
CA ARG A 67 -7.67 7.77 21.03
C ARG A 67 -6.41 7.18 21.64
N LYS A 68 -6.26 7.17 22.97
CA LYS A 68 -5.08 6.54 23.60
C LYS A 68 -5.12 5.03 23.46
N LYS A 69 -6.31 4.44 23.59
CA LYS A 69 -6.50 3.01 23.32
C LYS A 69 -6.23 2.67 21.84
N ALA A 70 -6.69 3.49 20.90
CA ALA A 70 -6.39 3.29 19.48
C ALA A 70 -4.89 3.38 19.19
N ILE A 71 -4.17 4.32 19.82
CA ILE A 71 -2.70 4.39 19.77
C ILE A 71 -2.06 3.10 20.29
N ASP A 72 -2.49 2.57 21.43
CA ASP A 72 -1.96 1.32 21.98
C ASP A 72 -2.09 0.16 21.00
N GLU A 73 -3.26 0.07 20.36
CA GLU A 73 -3.63 -0.96 19.39
C GLU A 73 -2.81 -0.88 18.10
N ASP A 74 -2.67 0.32 17.53
CA ASP A 74 -1.90 0.52 16.30
C ASP A 74 -0.38 0.39 16.54
N VAL A 75 0.13 0.87 17.68
CA VAL A 75 1.56 0.70 18.04
C VAL A 75 1.92 -0.77 18.26
N TYR A 76 1.00 -1.59 18.76
CA TYR A 76 1.18 -3.04 18.76
C TYR A 76 1.35 -3.59 17.34
N HIS A 77 0.53 -3.16 16.38
CA HIS A 77 0.69 -3.57 14.99
C HIS A 77 2.04 -3.13 14.41
N PHE A 78 2.52 -1.92 14.72
CA PHE A 78 3.85 -1.47 14.27
C PHE A 78 4.96 -2.41 14.77
N ALA A 79 4.92 -2.75 16.06
CA ALA A 79 5.86 -3.70 16.65
C ALA A 79 5.74 -5.10 16.02
N ARG A 80 4.51 -5.56 15.74
CA ARG A 80 4.25 -6.88 15.12
C ARG A 80 4.80 -6.98 13.70
N LEU A 81 4.66 -5.91 12.93
CA LEU A 81 5.20 -5.78 11.58
C LEU A 81 6.72 -5.60 11.59
N GLY A 82 7.32 -5.30 12.75
CA GLY A 82 8.76 -5.17 12.90
C GLY A 82 9.28 -3.82 12.44
N PHE A 83 8.45 -2.77 12.55
CA PHE A 83 8.89 -1.40 12.36
C PHE A 83 9.81 -0.98 13.49
N ASN A 84 10.81 -0.18 13.17
CA ASN A 84 11.71 0.46 14.13
C ASN A 84 11.79 1.98 13.94
N ALA A 85 10.98 2.53 13.03
CA ALA A 85 10.91 3.95 12.70
C ALA A 85 9.47 4.45 12.71
N TYR A 86 9.30 5.69 13.15
CA TYR A 86 8.08 6.46 13.07
C TYR A 86 8.44 7.89 12.70
N ARG A 87 7.80 8.44 11.68
CA ARG A 87 7.92 9.85 11.34
C ARG A 87 6.53 10.45 11.25
N ILE A 88 6.35 11.68 11.70
CA ILE A 88 5.13 12.44 11.40
C ILE A 88 5.46 13.92 11.32
N HIS A 89 4.73 14.65 10.49
CA HIS A 89 4.66 16.10 10.57
C HIS A 89 3.61 16.54 11.59
N ILE A 90 3.98 17.52 12.40
CA ILE A 90 3.06 18.15 13.34
C ILE A 90 2.31 19.24 12.59
N TRP A 91 0.98 19.23 12.67
CA TRP A 91 0.19 20.37 12.25
C TRP A 91 0.38 21.48 13.27
N ASP A 92 1.34 22.37 13.01
CA ASP A 92 1.69 23.50 13.87
C ASP A 92 0.44 24.34 14.22
N VAL A 93 -0.51 24.44 13.29
CA VAL A 93 -1.81 25.09 13.53
C VAL A 93 -2.61 24.47 14.66
N GLU A 94 -2.48 23.17 14.93
CA GLU A 94 -3.22 22.45 15.99
C GLU A 94 -2.52 22.52 17.36
N VAL A 95 -1.27 22.96 17.43
CA VAL A 95 -0.46 22.96 18.67
C VAL A 95 0.22 24.30 18.97
N SER A 96 -0.09 25.36 18.23
CA SER A 96 0.48 26.69 18.46
C SER A 96 -0.59 27.77 18.48
N ASP A 97 -0.27 28.91 19.10
CA ASP A 97 -1.04 30.14 18.92
C ASP A 97 -0.52 30.98 17.74
N GLY A 98 -1.18 32.11 17.52
CA GLY A 98 -0.87 33.01 16.41
C GLY A 98 0.49 33.70 16.52
N GLU A 99 1.18 33.65 17.66
CA GLU A 99 2.51 34.22 17.84
C GLU A 99 3.61 33.15 17.84
N GLY A 100 3.24 31.87 17.66
CA GLY A 100 4.17 30.74 17.67
C GLY A 100 4.51 30.21 19.07
N ASN A 101 3.70 30.48 20.09
CA ASN A 101 3.88 29.80 21.38
C ASN A 101 3.30 28.38 21.29
N LEU A 102 4.04 27.37 21.76
CA LEU A 102 3.55 25.99 21.86
C LEU A 102 2.41 25.91 22.89
N LEU A 103 1.34 25.18 22.55
CA LEU A 103 0.16 25.01 23.40
C LEU A 103 0.10 23.59 23.95
N GLU A 104 0.02 23.46 25.28
CA GLU A 104 -0.32 22.20 25.94
C GLU A 104 -1.82 21.91 25.77
N ASN A 105 -2.14 21.01 24.83
CA ASN A 105 -3.51 20.64 24.50
C ASN A 105 -3.63 19.13 24.20
N ASP A 106 -4.84 18.67 23.84
CA ASP A 106 -5.10 17.24 23.59
C ASP A 106 -4.25 16.67 22.44
N HIS A 107 -3.97 17.45 21.39
CA HIS A 107 -3.12 17.02 20.28
C HIS A 107 -1.68 16.75 20.74
N LEU A 108 -1.10 17.67 21.52
CA LEU A 108 0.25 17.51 22.07
C LEU A 108 0.32 16.36 23.08
N ASP A 109 -0.69 16.21 23.96
CA ASP A 109 -0.78 15.08 24.90
C ASP A 109 -0.87 13.72 24.18
N LEU A 110 -1.61 13.64 23.08
CA LEU A 110 -1.71 12.42 22.26
C LEU A 110 -0.40 12.11 21.53
N LEU A 111 0.29 13.13 21.00
CA LEU A 111 1.63 12.94 20.42
C LEU A 111 2.61 12.45 21.48
N ASP A 112 2.58 13.04 22.68
CA ASP A 112 3.42 12.64 23.80
C ASP A 112 3.16 11.19 24.23
N TYR A 113 1.88 10.83 24.31
CA TYR A 113 1.47 9.46 24.62
C TYR A 113 1.95 8.47 23.56
N LEU A 114 1.78 8.81 22.27
CA LEU A 114 2.25 8.01 21.15
C LEU A 114 3.77 7.81 21.21
N ILE A 115 4.57 8.86 21.43
CA ILE A 115 6.03 8.76 21.57
C ILE A 115 6.40 7.82 22.73
N ALA A 116 5.70 7.90 23.86
CA ALA A 116 5.94 7.00 24.99
C ALA A 116 5.63 5.54 24.63
N LYS A 117 4.56 5.27 23.88
CA LYS A 117 4.22 3.93 23.40
C LYS A 117 5.21 3.38 22.37
N LEU A 118 5.66 4.21 21.45
CA LEU A 118 6.72 3.85 20.49
C LEU A 118 8.02 3.48 21.22
N LYS A 119 8.37 4.24 22.27
CA LYS A 119 9.53 3.97 23.12
C LYS A 119 9.46 2.64 23.86
N GLU A 120 8.29 2.25 24.38
CA GLU A 120 8.08 0.91 24.99
C GLU A 120 8.42 -0.24 24.03
N ARG A 121 8.38 0.02 22.71
CA ARG A 121 8.61 -0.93 21.62
C ARG A 121 9.93 -0.71 20.87
N ASN A 122 10.78 0.22 21.31
CA ASN A 122 12.04 0.60 20.65
C ASN A 122 11.85 1.11 19.20
N ILE A 123 10.73 1.79 18.93
CA ILE A 123 10.45 2.43 17.64
C ILE A 123 10.90 3.89 17.72
N HIS A 124 11.91 4.23 16.91
CA HIS A 124 12.56 5.54 16.94
C HIS A 124 11.77 6.56 16.14
N VAL A 125 11.90 7.84 16.51
CA VAL A 125 11.06 8.92 16.01
C VAL A 125 11.89 9.98 15.28
N VAL A 126 11.44 10.40 14.11
CA VAL A 126 11.79 11.72 13.54
C VAL A 126 10.55 12.58 13.57
N LEU A 127 10.65 13.76 14.19
CA LEU A 127 9.55 14.72 14.22
C LEU A 127 9.78 15.78 13.15
N THR A 128 8.81 15.95 12.25
CA THR A 128 8.78 17.12 11.39
C THR A 128 8.00 18.22 12.11
N ALA A 129 8.66 19.34 12.39
CA ALA A 129 8.17 20.31 13.35
C ALA A 129 6.89 21.03 12.89
N GLN A 130 6.79 21.38 11.61
CA GLN A 130 5.64 22.15 11.10
C GLN A 130 5.28 21.77 9.65
N THR A 131 4.07 22.13 9.22
CA THR A 131 3.60 21.96 7.83
C THR A 131 3.38 23.29 7.13
N ASP A 132 3.09 24.35 7.89
CA ASP A 132 2.75 25.68 7.37
C ASP A 132 1.50 25.68 6.48
N PHE A 133 0.59 24.71 6.69
CA PHE A 133 -0.73 24.65 6.06
C PHE A 133 -1.80 24.03 6.99
N GLY A 134 -3.07 24.14 6.59
CA GLY A 134 -4.21 23.74 7.42
C GLY A 134 -4.44 22.24 7.59
N ASN A 135 -5.32 21.88 8.53
CA ASN A 135 -5.64 20.49 8.93
C ASN A 135 -6.85 19.87 8.20
N GLY A 136 -7.20 20.40 7.02
CA GLY A 136 -8.51 20.24 6.43
C GLY A 136 -8.79 18.85 5.87
N TYR A 137 -7.88 18.27 5.07
CA TYR A 137 -8.17 17.07 4.30
C TYR A 137 -8.70 15.89 5.14
N PRO A 138 -9.71 15.12 4.68
CA PRO A 138 -10.55 15.33 3.49
C PRO A 138 -11.72 16.32 3.72
N GLU A 139 -11.77 16.92 4.91
CA GLU A 139 -12.77 17.91 5.34
C GLU A 139 -12.28 19.36 5.04
N ARG A 140 -12.88 20.36 5.69
CA ARG A 140 -12.41 21.74 5.67
C ARG A 140 -11.49 22.02 6.85
N ASN A 141 -10.56 22.96 6.67
CA ASN A 141 -9.73 23.47 7.76
C ASN A 141 -10.60 23.95 8.93
N GLN A 142 -10.15 23.66 10.16
CA GLN A 142 -10.72 24.22 11.37
C GLN A 142 -9.93 25.45 11.83
N ALA A 143 -10.62 26.45 12.34
CA ALA A 143 -9.98 27.63 12.91
C ALA A 143 -9.41 27.30 14.30
N THR A 144 -8.09 27.14 14.39
CA THR A 144 -7.38 26.80 15.63
C THR A 144 -6.61 27.98 16.21
N GLY A 145 -6.39 29.04 15.42
CA GLY A 145 -5.67 30.25 15.83
C GLY A 145 -4.14 30.19 15.71
N GLY A 146 -3.58 29.08 15.22
CA GLY A 146 -2.14 28.92 15.03
C GLY A 146 -1.53 29.86 13.97
N PHE A 147 -0.23 30.13 14.11
CA PHE A 147 0.47 31.18 13.35
C PHE A 147 0.40 30.97 11.83
N SER A 148 0.45 29.73 11.33
CA SER A 148 0.43 29.46 9.90
C SER A 148 -0.86 29.86 9.19
N TYR A 149 -1.98 30.03 9.92
CA TYR A 149 -3.20 30.57 9.32
C TYR A 149 -3.16 32.08 9.06
N LYS A 150 -2.14 32.80 9.54
CA LYS A 150 -1.99 34.25 9.31
C LYS A 150 -1.28 34.59 8.00
N TYR A 151 -0.64 33.61 7.36
CA TYR A 151 0.24 33.82 6.22
C TYR A 151 -0.10 32.84 5.10
N ASP A 152 0.17 33.23 3.85
CA ASP A 152 0.11 32.29 2.74
C ASP A 152 1.28 31.30 2.81
N LYS A 153 1.07 30.03 2.41
CA LYS A 153 2.06 28.93 2.51
C LYS A 153 3.45 29.30 1.98
N CYS A 154 3.53 30.11 0.94
CA CYS A 154 4.81 30.49 0.33
C CYS A 154 5.40 31.80 0.90
N ASP A 155 4.58 32.68 1.51
CA ASP A 155 5.05 33.93 2.12
C ASP A 155 5.62 33.73 3.53
N ILE A 156 5.14 32.69 4.22
CA ILE A 156 5.54 32.37 5.60
C ILE A 156 7.05 32.13 5.77
N HIS A 157 7.75 31.75 4.70
CA HIS A 157 9.21 31.50 4.69
C HIS A 157 10.05 32.78 4.46
N SER A 158 9.40 33.91 4.12
CA SER A 158 10.05 35.21 3.86
C SER A 158 9.55 36.33 4.77
N ASN A 159 8.40 36.17 5.39
CA ASN A 159 7.81 37.16 6.28
C ASN A 159 8.53 37.18 7.64
N PRO A 160 9.16 38.30 8.07
CA PRO A 160 9.93 38.34 9.31
C PRO A 160 9.14 38.02 10.58
N GLU A 161 7.86 38.41 10.65
CA GLU A 161 7.01 38.09 11.80
C GLU A 161 6.65 36.59 11.84
N ALA A 162 6.40 36.00 10.67
CA ALA A 162 6.13 34.58 10.55
C ALA A 162 7.35 33.73 10.91
N ILE A 163 8.54 34.13 10.44
CA ILE A 163 9.81 33.48 10.79
C ILE A 163 10.05 33.56 12.29
N ALA A 164 9.82 34.72 12.92
CA ALA A 164 9.97 34.86 14.37
C ALA A 164 8.99 33.98 15.17
N ALA A 165 7.77 33.77 14.66
CA ALA A 165 6.82 32.83 15.26
C ALA A 165 7.30 31.38 15.14
N GLN A 166 7.82 30.99 13.97
CA GLN A 166 8.40 29.66 13.75
C GLN A 166 9.63 29.40 14.63
N GLU A 167 10.54 30.37 14.76
CA GLU A 167 11.73 30.25 15.63
C GLU A 167 11.33 30.03 17.10
N ARG A 168 10.29 30.73 17.56
CA ARG A 168 9.75 30.55 18.91
C ARG A 168 9.12 29.17 19.07
N TYR A 169 8.26 28.79 18.14
CA TYR A 169 7.55 27.52 18.15
C TYR A 169 8.53 26.34 18.17
N ILE A 170 9.51 26.33 17.27
CA ILE A 170 10.45 25.23 17.13
C ILE A 170 11.40 25.14 18.33
N SER A 171 11.75 26.28 18.94
CA SER A 171 12.51 26.33 20.18
C SER A 171 11.71 25.70 21.33
N ASP A 172 10.44 26.08 21.48
CA ASP A 172 9.57 25.54 22.52
C ASP A 172 9.28 24.05 22.32
N LEU A 173 9.07 23.61 21.09
CA LEU A 173 8.86 22.21 20.74
C LEU A 173 10.03 21.32 21.15
N VAL A 174 11.28 21.70 20.85
CA VAL A 174 12.43 20.86 21.22
C VAL A 174 12.69 20.83 22.73
N LYS A 175 12.29 21.89 23.46
CA LYS A 175 12.35 21.97 24.93
C LYS A 175 11.20 21.26 25.63
N HIS A 176 10.09 21.01 24.92
CA HIS A 176 8.88 20.40 25.49
C HIS A 176 9.20 19.08 26.19
N VAL A 177 8.77 18.97 27.44
CA VAL A 177 8.98 17.79 28.29
C VAL A 177 7.76 16.90 28.16
N ASN A 178 7.94 15.75 27.51
CA ASN A 178 6.91 14.75 27.41
C ASN A 178 6.54 14.24 28.82
N PRO A 179 5.29 14.40 29.28
CA PRO A 179 4.89 14.03 30.64
C PRO A 179 4.91 12.51 30.89
N TYR A 180 4.84 11.68 29.84
CA TYR A 180 4.87 10.22 29.93
C TYR A 180 6.28 9.65 29.96
N THR A 181 7.26 10.32 29.34
CA THR A 181 8.67 9.87 29.37
C THR A 181 9.55 10.64 30.35
N GLY A 182 9.08 11.81 30.80
CA GLY A 182 9.81 12.72 31.69
C GLY A 182 11.04 13.36 31.04
N LYS A 183 11.15 13.34 29.70
CA LYS A 183 12.28 13.87 28.95
C LYS A 183 11.84 14.94 27.98
N ALA A 184 12.68 15.97 27.81
CA ALA A 184 12.50 16.90 26.72
C ALA A 184 12.72 16.18 25.37
N TYR A 185 12.03 16.60 24.31
CA TYR A 185 12.21 15.99 22.98
C TYR A 185 13.66 16.01 22.52
N LYS A 186 14.40 17.11 22.77
CA LYS A 186 15.84 17.21 22.49
C LYS A 186 16.73 16.26 23.32
N ASP A 187 16.22 15.70 24.42
CA ASP A 187 16.97 14.86 25.36
C ASP A 187 16.50 13.38 25.35
N ASP A 188 15.36 13.04 24.73
CA ASP A 188 14.84 11.67 24.69
C ASP A 188 15.50 10.85 23.57
N PRO A 189 16.32 9.82 23.85
CA PRO A 189 17.03 9.08 22.79
C PRO A 189 16.13 8.42 21.74
N ILE A 190 14.84 8.20 22.05
CA ILE A 190 13.89 7.65 21.08
C ILE A 190 13.62 8.63 19.92
N VAL A 191 13.70 9.94 20.17
CA VAL A 191 13.64 10.96 19.12
C VAL A 191 15.04 11.10 18.52
N VAL A 192 15.21 10.69 17.26
CA VAL A 192 16.50 10.66 16.56
C VAL A 192 16.90 12.04 16.04
N GLY A 193 15.94 12.85 15.62
CA GLY A 193 16.19 14.18 15.09
C GLY A 193 14.90 14.89 14.68
N PHE A 194 15.07 16.09 14.12
CA PHE A 194 13.98 16.97 13.76
C PHE A 194 14.11 17.39 12.30
N GLU A 195 13.04 17.26 11.53
CA GLU A 195 12.90 17.94 10.24
C GLU A 195 12.20 19.28 10.47
N ILE A 196 12.68 20.35 9.86
CA ILE A 196 12.13 21.69 10.12
C ILE A 196 10.70 21.81 9.58
N ASN A 197 10.47 21.52 8.30
CA ASN A 197 9.18 21.75 7.66
C ASN A 197 8.82 20.62 6.69
N ASN A 198 7.54 20.26 6.67
CA ASN A 198 6.91 19.36 5.71
C ASN A 198 6.51 20.10 4.42
N GLU A 199 7.17 19.78 3.31
CA GLU A 199 6.85 20.31 1.98
C GLU A 199 6.89 21.86 1.89
N PRO A 200 8.06 22.47 2.15
CA PRO A 200 8.21 23.92 2.20
C PRO A 200 7.92 24.55 0.84
N CYS A 201 7.43 25.80 0.84
CA CYS A 201 7.27 26.59 -0.38
C CYS A 201 8.16 27.83 -0.31
N HIS A 202 9.23 27.85 -1.10
CA HIS A 202 10.13 28.99 -1.17
C HIS A 202 9.80 29.82 -2.40
N SER A 203 9.86 31.15 -2.25
CA SER A 203 9.78 32.12 -3.35
C SER A 203 11.02 33.03 -3.44
N GLY A 204 11.93 32.93 -2.46
CA GLY A 204 13.12 33.77 -2.33
C GLY A 204 14.34 33.26 -3.10
N THR A 205 15.46 33.97 -2.91
CA THR A 205 16.79 33.61 -3.45
C THR A 205 17.43 32.47 -2.66
N LYS A 206 18.44 31.81 -3.24
CA LYS A 206 19.24 30.78 -2.55
C LYS A 206 19.79 31.26 -1.20
N GLU A 207 20.23 32.52 -1.13
CA GLU A 207 20.73 33.12 0.11
C GLU A 207 19.63 33.27 1.17
N GLN A 208 18.46 33.81 0.81
CA GLN A 208 17.34 33.95 1.74
C GLN A 208 16.85 32.60 2.26
N VAL A 209 16.77 31.58 1.39
CA VAL A 209 16.39 30.22 1.77
C VAL A 209 17.40 29.61 2.74
N ARG A 210 18.70 29.73 2.44
CA ARG A 210 19.77 29.25 3.33
C ARG A 210 19.72 29.95 4.69
N ASP A 211 19.50 31.25 4.70
CA ASP A 211 19.49 32.05 5.92
C ASP A 211 18.26 31.72 6.79
N TYR A 212 17.08 31.50 6.18
CA TYR A 212 15.89 30.99 6.88
C TYR A 212 16.16 29.63 7.54
N ILE A 213 16.73 28.67 6.79
CA ILE A 213 17.03 27.34 7.33
C ILE A 213 18.03 27.44 8.49
N ASN A 214 19.08 28.26 8.32
CA ASN A 214 20.08 28.49 9.37
C ASN A 214 19.48 29.20 10.59
N GLY A 215 18.49 30.07 10.42
CA GLY A 215 17.72 30.68 11.52
C GLY A 215 17.01 29.61 12.36
N MET A 216 16.27 28.70 11.71
CA MET A 216 15.61 27.57 12.38
C MET A 216 16.60 26.63 13.09
N VAL A 217 17.72 26.30 12.42
CA VAL A 217 18.80 25.50 13.02
C VAL A 217 19.40 26.23 14.24
N GLY A 218 19.60 27.54 14.14
CA GLY A 218 20.07 28.40 15.23
C GLY A 218 19.12 28.38 16.42
N ALA A 219 17.82 28.60 16.19
CA ALA A 219 16.79 28.57 17.21
C ALA A 219 16.75 27.24 17.98
N MET A 220 16.76 26.10 17.26
CA MET A 220 16.84 24.78 17.89
C MET A 220 18.12 24.60 18.71
N LYS A 221 19.26 25.06 18.19
CA LYS A 221 20.57 24.94 18.86
C LYS A 221 20.62 25.78 20.14
N ASP A 222 20.12 27.01 20.09
CA ASP A 222 20.04 27.92 21.24
C ASP A 222 19.07 27.38 22.31
N ALA A 223 18.03 26.65 21.91
CA ALA A 223 17.16 25.87 22.77
C ALA A 223 17.83 24.58 23.35
N GLY A 224 19.08 24.31 22.98
CA GLY A 224 19.91 23.21 23.50
C GLY A 224 19.81 21.91 22.71
N ASN A 225 19.27 21.91 21.48
CA ASN A 225 19.24 20.72 20.64
C ASN A 225 20.65 20.35 20.17
N SER A 226 21.01 19.07 20.33
CA SER A 226 22.25 18.48 19.81
C SER A 226 21.99 17.37 18.78
N LYS A 227 20.72 17.09 18.48
CA LYS A 227 20.32 16.04 17.56
C LYS A 227 20.40 16.52 16.11
N PRO A 228 20.58 15.60 15.14
CA PRO A 228 20.48 15.90 13.72
C PRO A 228 19.23 16.70 13.36
N VAL A 229 19.43 17.74 12.56
CA VAL A 229 18.37 18.51 11.92
C VAL A 229 18.31 18.18 10.43
N PHE A 230 17.10 18.03 9.90
CA PHE A 230 16.83 17.65 8.53
C PHE A 230 16.00 18.71 7.81
N TYR A 231 16.07 18.71 6.48
CA TYR A 231 15.27 19.59 5.64
C TYR A 231 14.76 18.88 4.38
N ASN A 232 13.54 19.19 3.98
CA ASN A 232 12.90 18.60 2.82
C ASN A 232 13.47 19.20 1.52
N VAL A 233 13.88 18.32 0.60
CA VAL A 233 14.47 18.70 -0.68
C VAL A 233 13.64 18.22 -1.88
N SER A 234 12.44 17.69 -1.63
CA SER A 234 11.52 17.25 -2.68
C SER A 234 10.85 18.42 -3.43
N HIS A 235 10.90 19.61 -2.83
CA HIS A 235 10.25 20.83 -3.31
C HIS A 235 11.27 21.93 -3.63
N ASN A 236 10.86 22.85 -4.51
CA ASN A 236 11.63 24.04 -4.90
C ASN A 236 13.03 23.68 -5.45
N GLY A 237 13.10 22.77 -6.43
CA GLY A 237 14.38 22.28 -6.99
C GLY A 237 15.34 23.38 -7.47
N TYR A 238 14.84 24.57 -7.80
CA TYR A 238 15.65 25.73 -8.22
C TYR A 238 16.56 26.32 -7.11
N VAL A 239 16.29 26.03 -5.83
CA VAL A 239 17.11 26.46 -4.66
C VAL A 239 17.84 25.32 -3.98
N VAL A 240 17.92 24.13 -4.59
CA VAL A 240 18.47 22.93 -3.92
C VAL A 240 19.87 23.13 -3.32
N GLU A 241 20.74 23.93 -3.95
CA GLU A 241 22.07 24.29 -3.42
C GLU A 241 21.99 24.92 -2.02
N ALA A 242 21.00 25.75 -1.75
CA ALA A 242 20.80 26.40 -0.45
C ALA A 242 20.55 25.39 0.68
N TYR A 243 19.88 24.29 0.37
CA TYR A 243 19.60 23.22 1.34
C TYR A 243 20.90 22.51 1.77
N TYR A 244 21.82 22.27 0.83
CA TYR A 244 23.09 21.59 1.11
C TYR A 244 24.14 22.51 1.76
N ASP A 245 24.07 23.81 1.47
CA ASP A 245 24.90 24.85 2.10
C ASP A 245 24.45 25.18 3.54
N ALA A 246 23.23 24.80 3.94
CA ALA A 246 22.71 25.03 5.28
C ALA A 246 23.33 24.09 6.35
N GLY A 247 23.25 24.52 7.61
CA GLY A 247 23.79 23.85 8.79
C GLY A 247 23.06 22.56 9.23
N ILE A 248 22.29 21.94 8.34
CA ILE A 248 21.55 20.69 8.58
C ILE A 248 22.46 19.46 8.47
N GLN A 249 22.06 18.32 9.02
CA GLN A 249 22.82 17.06 8.99
C GLN A 249 22.28 16.07 7.95
N GLY A 250 21.07 16.29 7.42
CA GLY A 250 20.48 15.42 6.42
C GLY A 250 19.38 16.07 5.61
N THR A 251 18.99 15.40 4.54
CA THR A 251 17.96 15.83 3.60
C THR A 251 16.87 14.77 3.52
N THR A 252 15.62 15.22 3.29
CA THR A 252 14.47 14.32 3.25
C THR A 252 13.73 14.38 1.91
N TYR A 253 13.21 13.23 1.52
CA TYR A 253 12.70 12.94 0.19
C TYR A 253 11.33 12.25 0.26
N GLN A 254 10.50 12.51 -0.75
CA GLN A 254 9.20 11.87 -0.94
C GLN A 254 9.24 10.91 -2.12
N TRP A 255 8.34 9.91 -2.17
CA TRP A 255 8.13 9.14 -3.39
C TRP A 255 6.72 8.55 -3.53
N TYR A 256 5.99 8.98 -4.56
CA TYR A 256 4.73 8.38 -4.98
C TYR A 256 4.89 7.87 -6.43
N PRO A 257 5.47 6.67 -6.62
CA PRO A 257 5.88 6.16 -7.94
C PRO A 257 4.71 5.89 -8.90
N THR A 258 3.48 5.86 -8.41
CA THR A 258 2.26 5.56 -9.16
C THR A 258 1.27 6.72 -9.18
N GLY A 259 1.75 7.94 -8.93
CA GLY A 259 0.92 9.13 -8.74
C GLY A 259 0.11 9.07 -7.44
N LEU A 260 -0.91 9.91 -7.33
CA LEU A 260 -1.82 9.99 -6.18
C LEU A 260 -3.25 10.27 -6.65
N VAL A 261 -4.23 9.86 -5.84
CA VAL A 261 -5.65 10.27 -5.97
C VAL A 261 -6.27 9.90 -7.34
N SER A 262 -5.99 8.70 -7.84
CA SER A 262 -6.61 8.20 -9.08
C SER A 262 -8.14 7.99 -8.95
N GLY A 263 -8.66 7.89 -7.73
CA GLY A 263 -10.08 7.72 -7.45
C GLY A 263 -10.61 6.30 -7.66
N HIS A 264 -9.72 5.33 -7.91
CA HIS A 264 -10.04 3.91 -8.10
C HIS A 264 -8.79 3.06 -7.89
N THR A 265 -8.95 1.74 -7.72
CA THR A 265 -7.82 0.82 -7.65
C THR A 265 -7.11 0.75 -8.99
N GLN A 266 -5.84 1.13 -9.02
CA GLN A 266 -4.99 0.97 -10.19
C GLN A 266 -4.60 -0.51 -10.37
N LYS A 267 -4.55 -0.97 -11.62
CA LYS A 267 -4.19 -2.35 -12.01
C LYS A 267 -2.94 -2.33 -12.86
N GLY A 268 -2.31 -3.49 -13.06
CA GLY A 268 -1.13 -3.64 -13.92
C GLY A 268 0.19 -3.80 -13.16
N ASN A 269 1.26 -4.01 -13.90
CA ASN A 269 2.61 -4.19 -13.36
C ASN A 269 3.36 -2.85 -13.21
N PHE A 270 3.57 -2.44 -11.97
CA PHE A 270 4.27 -1.19 -11.63
C PHE A 270 5.72 -1.39 -11.17
N LEU A 271 6.31 -2.58 -11.34
CA LEU A 271 7.71 -2.80 -11.00
C LEU A 271 8.68 -1.87 -11.76
N PRO A 272 8.46 -1.52 -13.04
CA PRO A 272 9.27 -0.50 -13.72
C PRO A 272 9.23 0.87 -13.03
N ASN A 273 8.12 1.25 -12.38
CA ASN A 273 7.98 2.55 -11.69
C ASN A 273 8.86 2.65 -10.43
N VAL A 274 9.35 1.52 -9.91
CA VAL A 274 10.19 1.46 -8.71
C VAL A 274 11.56 0.87 -8.98
N ASP A 275 11.99 0.78 -10.25
CA ASP A 275 13.31 0.26 -10.64
C ASP A 275 14.44 1.02 -9.94
N GLU A 276 14.36 2.35 -9.96
CA GLU A 276 15.36 3.24 -9.38
C GLU A 276 14.73 4.46 -8.71
N TYR A 277 15.46 5.05 -7.75
CA TYR A 277 15.14 6.36 -7.19
C TYR A 277 16.22 7.37 -7.63
N PRO A 278 15.97 8.18 -8.67
CA PRO A 278 16.94 9.13 -9.18
C PRO A 278 17.04 10.38 -8.29
N ILE A 279 18.27 10.90 -8.14
CA ILE A 279 18.51 12.22 -7.51
C ILE A 279 19.30 13.09 -8.50
N PRO A 280 18.64 13.94 -9.29
CA PRO A 280 19.28 14.67 -10.40
C PRO A 280 20.25 15.75 -9.95
N PHE A 281 20.21 16.13 -8.67
CA PHE A 281 21.11 17.09 -8.04
C PHE A 281 22.16 16.43 -7.13
N SER A 282 22.44 15.14 -7.35
CA SER A 282 23.46 14.40 -6.58
C SER A 282 24.89 14.96 -6.73
N ASN A 283 25.13 15.83 -7.71
CA ASN A 283 26.38 16.53 -7.94
C ASN A 283 26.55 17.84 -7.14
N VAL A 284 25.55 18.28 -6.37
CA VAL A 284 25.62 19.49 -5.55
C VAL A 284 26.68 19.34 -4.45
N ASN A 285 27.43 20.41 -4.20
CA ASN A 285 28.44 20.41 -3.14
C ASN A 285 27.80 20.11 -1.77
N GLY A 286 28.41 19.20 -1.00
CA GLY A 286 27.86 18.74 0.27
C GLY A 286 26.87 17.58 0.17
N PHE A 287 26.43 17.16 -1.02
CA PHE A 287 25.49 16.03 -1.17
C PHE A 287 25.92 14.76 -0.44
N GLU A 288 27.19 14.40 -0.58
CA GLU A 288 27.79 13.20 0.02
C GLU A 288 27.97 13.27 1.55
N ASN A 289 27.83 14.44 2.18
CA ASN A 289 28.01 14.61 3.62
C ASN A 289 26.68 14.73 4.40
N LYS A 290 25.54 14.65 3.71
CA LYS A 290 24.20 14.67 4.31
C LYS A 290 23.58 13.28 4.27
N THR A 291 23.00 12.87 5.40
CA THR A 291 22.16 11.66 5.41
C THR A 291 20.90 11.85 4.58
N LYS A 292 20.33 10.74 4.10
CA LYS A 292 19.15 10.71 3.23
C LYS A 292 18.03 9.94 3.91
N LEU A 293 16.88 10.59 4.05
CA LEU A 293 15.67 10.01 4.63
C LEU A 293 14.53 10.08 3.61
N VAL A 294 13.79 9.00 3.44
CA VAL A 294 12.47 9.04 2.81
C VAL A 294 11.46 9.30 3.93
N TYR A 295 10.93 10.51 3.99
CA TYR A 295 10.00 10.90 5.05
C TYR A 295 8.58 10.37 4.77
N GLU A 296 8.21 10.32 3.49
CA GLU A 296 6.93 9.83 3.01
C GLU A 296 7.13 9.09 1.68
N PHE A 297 6.59 7.88 1.58
CA PHE A 297 6.43 7.20 0.30
C PHE A 297 5.23 6.28 0.34
N ASP A 298 4.63 6.02 -0.82
CA ASP A 298 3.68 4.93 -0.97
C ASP A 298 3.46 4.63 -2.46
N PRO A 299 3.43 3.35 -2.88
CA PRO A 299 2.91 2.96 -4.18
C PRO A 299 1.38 3.08 -4.16
N ALA A 300 0.92 4.32 -4.28
CA ALA A 300 -0.45 4.73 -3.98
C ALA A 300 -1.49 4.16 -4.97
N ASP A 301 -2.72 4.05 -4.48
CA ASP A 301 -3.89 3.49 -5.17
C ASP A 301 -3.75 2.02 -5.59
N LEU A 302 -2.84 1.28 -4.95
CA LEU A 302 -2.62 -0.15 -5.18
C LEU A 302 -3.04 -1.00 -3.98
N LEU A 303 -3.73 -2.10 -4.29
CA LEU A 303 -3.98 -3.21 -3.36
C LEU A 303 -2.90 -4.31 -3.43
N TYR A 304 -1.97 -4.20 -4.37
CA TYR A 304 -0.91 -5.18 -4.56
C TYR A 304 0.08 -5.21 -3.39
N SER A 305 0.74 -6.35 -3.23
CA SER A 305 1.64 -6.66 -2.13
C SER A 305 3.10 -6.85 -2.54
N TYR A 306 3.46 -6.58 -3.80
CA TYR A 306 4.83 -6.77 -4.31
C TYR A 306 5.70 -5.48 -4.31
N MET A 307 5.11 -4.32 -4.04
CA MET A 307 5.78 -3.02 -4.28
C MET A 307 6.72 -2.57 -3.17
N TYR A 308 6.38 -2.76 -1.88
CA TYR A 308 7.16 -2.17 -0.78
C TYR A 308 8.63 -2.65 -0.71
N PRO A 309 8.95 -3.95 -0.83
CA PRO A 309 10.35 -4.39 -0.83
C PRO A 309 11.12 -3.92 -2.06
N ALA A 310 10.48 -3.81 -3.22
CA ALA A 310 11.10 -3.27 -4.44
C ALA A 310 11.45 -1.79 -4.25
N ALA A 311 10.54 -0.98 -3.69
CA ALA A 311 10.82 0.41 -3.36
C ALA A 311 11.99 0.54 -2.36
N VAL A 312 12.00 -0.29 -1.30
CA VAL A 312 13.11 -0.32 -0.33
C VAL A 312 14.44 -0.68 -0.99
N ARG A 313 14.48 -1.66 -1.91
CA ARG A 313 15.70 -1.99 -2.65
C ARG A 313 16.24 -0.76 -3.39
N SER A 314 15.38 0.00 -4.06
CA SER A 314 15.77 1.23 -4.78
C SER A 314 16.27 2.31 -3.82
N PHE A 315 15.58 2.51 -2.69
CA PHE A 315 16.05 3.42 -1.65
C PHE A 315 17.41 3.02 -1.06
N ARG A 316 17.62 1.74 -0.75
CA ARG A 316 18.90 1.24 -0.23
C ARG A 316 20.02 1.37 -1.25
N THR A 317 19.71 1.19 -2.54
CA THR A 317 20.64 1.42 -3.66
C THR A 317 21.07 2.88 -3.76
N THR A 318 20.16 3.83 -3.51
CA THR A 318 20.44 5.28 -3.55
C THR A 318 21.03 5.84 -2.24
N GLY A 319 21.11 5.02 -1.18
CA GLY A 319 21.77 5.41 0.07
C GLY A 319 20.85 5.97 1.15
N PHE A 320 19.56 5.64 1.11
CA PHE A 320 18.62 5.97 2.17
C PHE A 320 18.74 5.05 3.38
N GLN A 321 18.66 5.65 4.57
CA GLN A 321 18.79 4.94 5.85
C GLN A 321 17.56 5.08 6.74
N TRP A 322 16.68 6.03 6.47
CA TRP A 322 15.37 6.15 7.11
C TRP A 322 14.30 6.11 6.04
N ILE A 323 13.31 5.24 6.18
CA ILE A 323 12.30 5.01 5.16
C ILE A 323 10.94 4.85 5.86
N THR A 324 10.07 5.85 5.76
CA THR A 324 8.74 5.84 6.40
C THR A 324 7.62 6.00 5.39
N GLN A 325 6.72 5.01 5.35
CA GLN A 325 5.55 5.01 4.47
C GLN A 325 4.53 6.04 4.95
N PHE A 326 3.79 6.68 4.05
CA PHE A 326 2.66 7.56 4.39
C PHE A 326 1.37 6.97 3.82
N ALA A 327 0.32 6.73 4.60
CA ALA A 327 0.33 6.55 6.05
C ALA A 327 -0.33 5.22 6.44
N TYR A 328 -0.11 4.80 7.68
CA TYR A 328 -0.82 3.67 8.28
C TYR A 328 -2.20 4.13 8.74
N ASP A 329 -3.26 3.50 8.22
CA ASP A 329 -4.63 3.80 8.61
C ASP A 329 -4.91 3.30 10.03
N PRO A 330 -5.38 4.16 10.95
CA PRO A 330 -5.81 3.74 12.27
C PRO A 330 -6.82 2.59 12.19
N MET A 331 -6.61 1.54 12.98
CA MET A 331 -7.43 0.32 12.91
C MET A 331 -8.93 0.59 13.02
N GLU A 332 -9.32 1.55 13.84
CA GLU A 332 -10.73 1.91 14.05
C GLU A 332 -11.34 2.68 12.86
N LEU A 333 -10.54 3.17 11.91
CA LEU A 333 -10.97 3.88 10.70
C LEU A 333 -10.69 3.08 9.41
N ALA A 334 -9.79 2.08 9.47
CA ALA A 334 -9.32 1.31 8.33
C ALA A 334 -10.42 0.49 7.62
N ALA A 335 -11.61 0.33 8.20
CA ALA A 335 -12.76 -0.23 7.48
C ALA A 335 -13.26 0.67 6.34
N TYR A 336 -12.88 1.95 6.32
CA TYR A 336 -13.45 2.99 5.44
C TYR A 336 -12.41 3.72 4.58
N ASN A 337 -11.12 3.69 4.97
CA ASN A 337 -10.01 4.37 4.27
C ASN A 337 -10.27 5.87 4.06
N THR A 338 -10.62 6.59 5.13
CA THR A 338 -11.01 8.01 5.06
C THR A 338 -9.89 8.98 5.42
N GLU A 339 -8.78 8.51 5.97
CA GLU A 339 -7.66 9.35 6.38
C GLU A 339 -6.99 9.99 5.17
N TYR A 340 -6.35 9.16 4.34
CA TYR A 340 -5.81 9.53 3.05
C TYR A 340 -6.21 8.46 2.05
N GLN A 341 -7.19 8.78 1.21
CA GLN A 341 -7.88 7.79 0.37
C GLN A 341 -6.95 6.93 -0.48
N THR A 342 -5.70 7.35 -0.70
CA THR A 342 -4.75 6.80 -1.67
C THR A 342 -3.76 5.77 -1.10
N HIS A 343 -3.57 5.70 0.22
CA HIS A 343 -2.47 4.89 0.80
C HIS A 343 -2.87 3.50 1.29
N TYR A 344 -4.05 3.40 1.89
CA TYR A 344 -4.66 2.20 2.44
C TYR A 344 -3.71 1.10 2.97
N LEU A 345 -3.30 1.21 4.25
CA LEU A 345 -2.41 0.27 4.92
C LEU A 345 -2.84 0.01 6.38
N ASN A 346 -3.21 -1.22 6.69
CA ASN A 346 -3.48 -1.71 8.04
C ASN A 346 -3.24 -3.23 8.15
N LEU A 347 -2.79 -3.74 9.30
CA LEU A 347 -2.52 -5.18 9.49
C LEU A 347 -3.79 -6.05 9.36
N ALA A 348 -4.91 -5.62 9.92
CA ALA A 348 -6.14 -6.39 9.90
C ALA A 348 -6.90 -6.24 8.58
N TYR A 349 -6.91 -5.05 7.99
CA TYR A 349 -7.74 -4.75 6.81
C TYR A 349 -7.00 -4.92 5.47
N THR A 350 -5.67 -4.85 5.47
CA THR A 350 -4.84 -5.07 4.26
C THR A 350 -3.70 -6.06 4.56
N PRO A 351 -4.00 -7.29 5.01
CA PRO A 351 -2.99 -8.21 5.55
C PRO A 351 -1.86 -8.50 4.56
N ASN A 352 -2.14 -8.58 3.26
CA ASN A 352 -1.14 -8.79 2.21
C ASN A 352 -0.14 -7.62 2.14
N LYS A 353 -0.63 -6.37 2.09
CA LYS A 353 0.20 -5.16 2.12
C LYS A 353 0.98 -5.05 3.42
N ALA A 354 0.36 -5.39 4.55
CA ALA A 354 1.02 -5.36 5.86
C ALA A 354 2.16 -6.37 5.96
N ILE A 355 1.99 -7.61 5.48
CA ILE A 355 3.10 -8.57 5.41
C ILE A 355 4.18 -8.12 4.42
N SER A 356 3.81 -7.49 3.29
CA SER A 356 4.76 -6.86 2.38
C SER A 356 5.61 -5.78 3.09
N MET A 357 4.99 -4.93 3.91
CA MET A 357 5.68 -3.96 4.77
C MET A 357 6.60 -4.62 5.79
N LYS A 358 6.20 -5.76 6.39
CA LYS A 358 7.08 -6.55 7.26
C LYS A 358 8.33 -7.06 6.53
N ILE A 359 8.16 -7.51 5.29
CA ILE A 359 9.28 -7.96 4.43
C ILE A 359 10.17 -6.77 4.07
N ALA A 360 9.58 -5.63 3.73
CA ALA A 360 10.29 -4.39 3.44
C ALA A 360 11.11 -3.89 4.64
N ALA A 361 10.59 -4.04 5.87
CA ALA A 361 11.32 -3.72 7.09
C ALA A 361 12.59 -4.58 7.26
N GLU A 362 12.54 -5.86 6.90
CA GLU A 362 13.73 -6.72 6.89
C GLU A 362 14.70 -6.31 5.76
N ALA A 363 14.18 -6.00 4.56
CA ALA A 363 15.00 -5.53 3.45
C ALA A 363 15.77 -4.24 3.80
N ALA A 364 15.14 -3.28 4.47
CA ALA A 364 15.80 -2.05 4.89
C ALA A 364 16.98 -2.31 5.85
N ARG A 365 16.88 -3.34 6.71
CA ARG A 365 17.91 -3.69 7.70
C ARG A 365 19.00 -4.60 7.14
N GLU A 366 18.66 -5.49 6.21
CA GLU A 366 19.56 -6.55 5.73
C GLU A 366 20.27 -6.16 4.42
N LEU A 367 19.68 -5.33 3.56
CA LEU A 367 20.32 -4.90 2.32
C LEU A 367 21.43 -3.88 2.61
N PRO A 368 22.67 -4.10 2.12
CA PRO A 368 23.75 -3.13 2.28
C PRO A 368 23.43 -1.79 1.60
N LEU A 369 23.79 -0.70 2.27
CA LEU A 369 23.70 0.65 1.71
C LEU A 369 24.50 0.76 0.41
N ASN A 370 23.93 1.43 -0.60
CA ASN A 370 24.53 1.70 -1.92
C ASN A 370 24.80 0.47 -2.80
N LYS A 371 24.28 -0.71 -2.44
CA LYS A 371 24.43 -1.92 -3.27
C LYS A 371 23.32 -2.00 -4.32
N SER A 372 23.70 -1.98 -5.59
CA SER A 372 22.80 -2.26 -6.72
C SER A 372 22.55 -3.76 -6.92
N TYR A 373 21.39 -4.08 -7.50
CA TYR A 373 20.95 -5.43 -7.87
C TYR A 373 20.64 -5.56 -9.38
N GLY A 374 21.11 -4.60 -10.19
CA GLY A 374 20.75 -4.48 -11.62
C GLY A 374 19.43 -3.75 -11.81
N SER A 375 18.92 -3.79 -13.05
CA SER A 375 17.63 -3.20 -13.43
C SER A 375 16.57 -4.27 -13.66
N TYR A 376 15.31 -3.83 -13.64
CA TYR A 376 14.14 -4.65 -13.88
C TYR A 376 14.23 -5.36 -15.25
N PRO A 377 13.95 -6.68 -15.32
CA PRO A 377 13.38 -7.54 -14.27
C PRO A 377 14.39 -8.33 -13.43
N ALA A 378 15.70 -8.16 -13.65
CA ALA A 378 16.73 -8.91 -12.92
C ALA A 378 16.73 -8.59 -11.42
N ASP A 379 16.39 -7.34 -11.10
CA ASP A 379 16.28 -6.79 -9.75
C ASP A 379 15.09 -7.33 -8.92
N THR A 380 14.25 -8.20 -9.49
CA THR A 380 13.08 -8.79 -8.79
C THR A 380 13.48 -9.85 -7.77
N VAL A 381 14.75 -10.26 -7.77
CA VAL A 381 15.38 -11.10 -6.75
C VAL A 381 16.62 -10.37 -6.25
N PHE A 382 16.68 -10.10 -4.94
CA PHE A 382 17.75 -9.30 -4.34
C PHE A 382 18.02 -9.77 -2.92
N GLY A 383 19.25 -10.22 -2.63
CA GLY A 383 19.55 -10.86 -1.35
C GLY A 383 18.68 -12.11 -1.14
N ASP A 384 18.03 -12.20 0.02
CA ASP A 384 17.09 -13.27 0.36
C ASP A 384 15.62 -12.92 -0.02
N PHE A 385 15.42 -11.84 -0.79
CA PHE A 385 14.11 -11.29 -1.13
C PHE A 385 13.73 -11.57 -2.58
N ARG A 386 12.42 -11.69 -2.80
CA ARG A 386 11.82 -11.84 -4.13
C ARG A 386 10.49 -11.07 -4.20
N VAL A 387 10.24 -10.42 -5.33
CA VAL A 387 8.95 -9.80 -5.66
C VAL A 387 8.41 -10.36 -6.99
N SER A 388 7.09 -10.42 -7.15
CA SER A 388 6.44 -10.88 -8.37
C SER A 388 5.08 -10.24 -8.58
N TYR A 389 4.92 -9.54 -9.70
CA TYR A 389 3.62 -9.04 -10.16
C TYR A 389 2.63 -10.18 -10.42
N LYS A 390 3.06 -11.19 -11.19
CA LYS A 390 2.21 -12.30 -11.63
C LYS A 390 1.64 -13.13 -10.48
N GLU A 391 2.38 -13.25 -9.39
CA GLU A 391 1.94 -13.96 -8.18
C GLU A 391 1.36 -13.02 -7.12
N ASP A 392 1.35 -11.70 -7.38
CA ASP A 392 1.10 -10.65 -6.39
C ASP A 392 1.83 -10.93 -5.07
N LEU A 393 3.15 -11.06 -5.12
CA LEU A 393 3.93 -11.63 -4.03
C LEU A 393 5.17 -10.79 -3.70
N SER A 394 5.38 -10.56 -2.41
CA SER A 394 6.67 -10.29 -1.77
C SER A 394 7.05 -11.48 -0.91
N GLU A 395 8.32 -11.85 -0.91
CA GLU A 395 8.85 -12.98 -0.17
C GLU A 395 10.21 -12.66 0.46
N LEU A 396 10.42 -13.08 1.71
CA LEU A 396 11.73 -13.22 2.35
C LEU A 396 11.96 -14.71 2.62
N ASN A 397 13.06 -15.26 2.12
CA ASN A 397 13.43 -16.66 2.32
C ASN A 397 14.88 -16.79 2.78
N SER A 398 15.14 -16.38 4.03
CA SER A 398 16.45 -16.53 4.67
C SER A 398 16.56 -17.87 5.42
N PRO A 399 17.76 -18.25 5.92
CA PRO A 399 17.91 -19.50 6.68
C PRO A 399 17.04 -19.60 7.93
N THR A 400 16.65 -18.47 8.55
CA THR A 400 15.92 -18.44 9.84
C THR A 400 14.54 -17.78 9.76
N LYS A 401 14.24 -17.03 8.70
CA LYS A 401 12.95 -16.35 8.51
C LYS A 401 12.36 -16.72 7.15
N PHE A 402 11.06 -17.01 7.15
CA PHE A 402 10.32 -17.25 5.91
C PHE A 402 9.00 -16.47 5.91
N TYR A 403 8.94 -15.37 5.16
CA TYR A 403 7.77 -14.49 5.10
C TYR A 403 7.24 -14.37 3.68
N TYR A 404 5.92 -14.30 3.50
CA TYR A 404 5.28 -14.19 2.19
C TYR A 404 3.96 -13.43 2.26
N SER A 405 3.78 -12.42 1.40
CA SER A 405 2.57 -11.58 1.40
C SER A 405 1.35 -12.23 0.77
N ASN A 406 1.54 -13.34 0.07
CA ASN A 406 0.50 -14.14 -0.58
C ASN A 406 0.93 -15.61 -0.68
N SER A 407 0.04 -16.47 -1.17
CA SER A 407 0.33 -17.90 -1.27
C SER A 407 1.56 -18.17 -2.15
N THR A 408 2.48 -18.99 -1.67
CA THR A 408 3.74 -19.29 -2.35
C THR A 408 3.99 -20.79 -2.45
N LYS A 409 4.69 -21.20 -3.52
CA LYS A 409 5.21 -22.57 -3.70
C LYS A 409 6.68 -22.69 -3.33
N THR A 410 7.35 -21.59 -2.99
CA THR A 410 8.76 -21.57 -2.58
C THR A 410 8.96 -22.48 -1.36
N ARG A 411 10.08 -23.20 -1.37
CA ARG A 411 10.53 -24.00 -0.23
C ARG A 411 11.42 -23.13 0.66
N PRO A 412 11.25 -23.14 1.99
CA PRO A 412 12.17 -22.46 2.88
C PRO A 412 13.61 -22.94 2.65
N GLN A 413 14.58 -22.02 2.65
CA GLN A 413 15.99 -22.34 2.46
C GLN A 413 16.48 -23.36 3.51
N SER A 414 16.06 -23.20 4.77
CA SER A 414 16.33 -24.16 5.85
C SER A 414 15.13 -24.31 6.80
N ALA A 415 14.21 -25.20 6.47
CA ALA A 415 13.02 -25.45 7.29
C ALA A 415 13.34 -25.85 8.75
N ASN A 416 14.48 -26.51 9.00
CA ASN A 416 14.91 -26.93 10.34
C ASN A 416 15.44 -25.77 11.19
N SER A 417 15.84 -24.67 10.57
CA SER A 417 16.47 -23.52 11.23
C SER A 417 15.53 -22.33 11.40
N LEU A 418 14.29 -22.46 10.94
CA LEU A 418 13.30 -21.39 11.06
C LEU A 418 13.06 -21.03 12.53
N THR A 419 13.12 -19.73 12.80
CA THR A 419 12.76 -19.12 14.08
C THR A 419 11.55 -18.20 13.93
N SER A 420 11.21 -17.78 12.71
CA SER A 420 10.00 -17.00 12.44
C SER A 420 9.41 -17.32 11.07
N THR A 421 8.08 -17.35 10.99
CA THR A 421 7.32 -17.47 9.75
C THR A 421 6.11 -16.55 9.83
N ALA A 422 5.78 -15.86 8.75
CA ALA A 422 4.66 -14.93 8.70
C ALA A 422 4.07 -14.91 7.29
N GLY A 423 2.76 -14.87 7.15
CA GLY A 423 2.20 -14.74 5.81
C GLY A 423 0.69 -14.67 5.72
N VAL A 424 0.24 -14.53 4.48
CA VAL A 424 -1.17 -14.62 4.08
C VAL A 424 -1.31 -15.76 3.08
N GLY A 425 -2.38 -16.55 3.20
CA GLY A 425 -2.59 -17.73 2.36
C GLY A 425 -1.68 -18.91 2.77
N TYR A 426 -1.21 -19.72 1.82
CA TYR A 426 -0.47 -20.96 2.11
C TYR A 426 0.97 -20.95 1.60
N SER A 427 1.79 -21.81 2.20
CA SER A 427 3.14 -22.15 1.76
C SER A 427 3.42 -23.64 1.91
N GLN A 428 4.67 -24.06 1.68
CA GLN A 428 5.09 -25.45 1.93
C GLN A 428 5.09 -25.81 3.43
N VAL A 429 5.23 -24.82 4.33
CA VAL A 429 5.26 -25.04 5.79
C VAL A 429 3.95 -24.73 6.50
N VAL A 430 3.07 -23.93 5.90
CA VAL A 430 1.74 -23.63 6.47
C VAL A 430 0.67 -23.80 5.40
N LYS A 431 -0.32 -24.66 5.64
CA LYS A 431 -1.56 -24.69 4.84
C LYS A 431 -2.66 -24.00 5.63
N TYR A 432 -3.22 -22.94 5.07
CA TYR A 432 -4.27 -22.14 5.67
C TYR A 432 -5.16 -21.56 4.57
N SER A 433 -6.46 -21.41 4.84
CA SER A 433 -7.45 -20.92 3.86
C SER A 433 -8.11 -19.60 4.22
N GLY A 434 -7.86 -19.08 5.43
CA GLY A 434 -8.29 -17.75 5.79
C GLY A 434 -7.51 -16.68 5.03
N THR A 435 -8.08 -15.47 4.98
CA THR A 435 -7.51 -14.31 4.30
C THR A 435 -6.74 -13.38 5.25
N GLY A 436 -6.84 -13.61 6.56
CA GLY A 436 -6.03 -12.91 7.56
C GLY A 436 -4.55 -13.30 7.54
N ALA A 437 -3.70 -12.38 8.00
CA ALA A 437 -2.30 -12.66 8.27
C ALA A 437 -2.12 -13.62 9.46
N TYR A 438 -1.07 -14.43 9.45
CA TYR A 438 -0.65 -15.22 10.60
C TYR A 438 0.85 -15.13 10.82
N PHE A 439 1.24 -15.45 12.05
CA PHE A 439 2.63 -15.41 12.46
C PHE A 439 2.98 -16.55 13.40
N LEU A 440 4.14 -17.15 13.18
CA LEU A 440 4.73 -18.22 13.97
C LEU A 440 6.10 -17.76 14.47
N ASP A 441 6.23 -17.61 15.78
CA ASP A 441 7.47 -17.19 16.44
C ASP A 441 8.01 -18.33 17.31
N LYS A 442 9.24 -18.77 17.07
CA LYS A 442 9.89 -19.79 17.91
C LYS A 442 10.34 -19.16 19.22
N LEU A 443 9.74 -19.59 20.33
CA LEU A 443 10.07 -19.09 21.67
C LEU A 443 11.28 -19.83 22.26
N GLU A 444 11.32 -21.15 22.03
CA GLU A 444 12.43 -22.06 22.30
C GLU A 444 12.24 -23.35 21.47
N ASP A 445 13.18 -24.30 21.54
CA ASP A 445 13.10 -25.55 20.78
C ASP A 445 11.83 -26.35 21.09
N GLY A 446 10.98 -26.55 20.08
CA GLY A 446 9.70 -27.24 20.20
C GLY A 446 8.58 -26.41 20.82
N VAL A 447 8.76 -25.10 21.06
CA VAL A 447 7.73 -24.21 21.61
C VAL A 447 7.59 -22.97 20.73
N TRP A 448 6.38 -22.76 20.22
CA TRP A 448 6.07 -21.69 19.26
C TRP A 448 4.86 -20.88 19.70
N ARG A 449 4.88 -19.58 19.41
CA ARG A 449 3.71 -18.71 19.47
C ARG A 449 3.10 -18.64 18.07
N LEU A 450 1.81 -18.91 17.95
CA LEU A 450 1.01 -18.69 16.76
C LEU A 450 0.04 -17.54 17.02
N GLU A 451 0.02 -16.57 16.13
CA GLU A 451 -0.96 -15.47 16.10
C GLU A 451 -1.69 -15.49 14.77
N VAL A 452 -3.01 -15.35 14.78
CA VAL A 452 -3.85 -15.37 13.58
C VAL A 452 -4.78 -14.16 13.59
N MET A 453 -4.64 -13.29 12.59
CA MET A 453 -5.52 -12.15 12.35
C MET A 453 -6.85 -12.62 11.72
N PRO A 454 -7.94 -11.87 11.92
CA PRO A 454 -9.21 -12.18 11.29
C PRO A 454 -9.16 -12.02 9.77
N ASP A 455 -10.17 -12.59 9.10
CA ASP A 455 -10.28 -12.53 7.65
C ASP A 455 -10.69 -11.14 7.19
N ALA A 456 -9.94 -10.61 6.23
CA ALA A 456 -10.23 -9.37 5.52
C ALA A 456 -10.91 -9.68 4.19
N VAL A 457 -12.05 -9.04 3.92
CA VAL A 457 -12.80 -9.21 2.67
C VAL A 457 -13.12 -7.84 2.09
N GLN A 458 -12.54 -7.52 0.94
CA GLN A 458 -12.86 -6.30 0.21
C GLN A 458 -14.34 -6.31 -0.20
N VAL A 459 -15.06 -5.22 0.06
CA VAL A 459 -16.48 -5.06 -0.27
C VAL A 459 -16.76 -3.89 -1.20
N SER A 460 -15.86 -2.91 -1.28
CA SER A 460 -15.90 -1.82 -2.27
C SER A 460 -14.48 -1.37 -2.65
N ASP A 461 -14.36 -0.43 -3.59
CA ASP A 461 -13.06 0.14 -3.96
C ASP A 461 -12.56 1.10 -2.86
N PRO A 462 -11.42 0.82 -2.21
CA PRO A 462 -10.89 1.66 -1.15
C PRO A 462 -10.48 3.05 -1.63
N PHE A 463 -10.07 3.19 -2.89
CA PHE A 463 -9.51 4.44 -3.43
C PHE A 463 -10.56 5.35 -4.09
N ALA A 464 -11.81 4.87 -4.19
CA ALA A 464 -12.95 5.72 -4.51
C ALA A 464 -13.17 6.79 -3.43
N LYS A 465 -13.99 7.80 -3.72
CA LYS A 465 -14.27 8.92 -2.79
C LYS A 465 -14.45 8.46 -1.33
N PRO A 466 -13.70 9.01 -0.37
CA PRO A 466 -13.72 8.58 1.03
C PRO A 466 -15.05 8.94 1.70
N SER A 467 -15.57 8.02 2.51
CA SER A 467 -16.75 8.22 3.34
C SER A 467 -16.81 7.16 4.44
N LEU A 468 -17.20 7.56 5.65
CA LEU A 468 -17.48 6.62 6.76
C LEU A 468 -18.77 5.81 6.56
N GLU A 469 -19.58 6.18 5.57
CA GLU A 469 -20.74 5.39 5.15
C GLU A 469 -20.36 4.33 4.10
N LYS A 470 -19.12 4.35 3.59
CA LYS A 470 -18.60 3.42 2.58
C LYS A 470 -17.58 2.49 3.21
N GLU A 471 -18.04 1.32 3.67
CA GLU A 471 -17.12 0.25 4.07
C GLU A 471 -16.37 -0.27 2.83
N VAL A 472 -15.05 -0.43 2.94
CA VAL A 472 -14.16 -0.87 1.83
C VAL A 472 -13.63 -2.28 2.08
N VAL A 473 -13.40 -2.65 3.33
CA VAL A 473 -13.04 -4.00 3.76
C VAL A 473 -13.85 -4.36 5.01
N ARG A 474 -14.38 -5.58 5.01
CA ARG A 474 -15.15 -6.15 6.11
C ARG A 474 -14.37 -7.27 6.78
N ILE A 475 -14.52 -7.36 8.10
CA ILE A 475 -13.81 -8.32 8.95
C ILE A 475 -14.72 -9.49 9.34
N TYR A 476 -14.22 -10.72 9.17
CA TYR A 476 -14.87 -11.94 9.62
C TYR A 476 -13.96 -12.76 10.52
N TRP A 477 -14.53 -13.34 11.58
CA TRP A 477 -13.80 -14.25 12.47
C TRP A 477 -14.09 -15.70 12.07
N GLY A 478 -13.58 -16.08 10.90
CA GLY A 478 -13.73 -17.44 10.36
C GLY A 478 -12.96 -18.49 11.16
N ALA A 479 -13.48 -19.71 11.20
CA ALA A 479 -12.76 -20.86 11.73
C ALA A 479 -12.20 -21.70 10.58
N TRP A 480 -10.88 -21.90 10.57
CA TRP A 480 -10.16 -22.56 9.47
C TRP A 480 -9.27 -23.67 9.98
N ASP A 481 -9.12 -24.73 9.19
CA ASP A 481 -8.09 -25.70 9.48
C ASP A 481 -6.72 -25.13 9.08
N MET A 482 -5.74 -25.26 9.97
CA MET A 482 -4.35 -24.86 9.72
C MET A 482 -3.44 -26.08 9.87
N THR A 483 -2.69 -26.43 8.82
CA THR A 483 -1.68 -27.50 8.91
C THR A 483 -0.28 -26.92 8.94
N LEU A 484 0.49 -27.28 9.97
CA LEU A 484 1.86 -26.84 10.19
C LEU A 484 2.84 -27.97 9.87
N ASN A 485 3.75 -27.73 8.94
CA ASN A 485 4.84 -28.63 8.58
C ASN A 485 6.20 -28.06 9.04
N LEU A 486 6.27 -27.60 10.29
CA LEU A 486 7.49 -27.12 10.91
C LEU A 486 8.28 -28.29 11.52
N PRO A 487 9.51 -28.60 11.06
CA PRO A 487 10.27 -29.74 11.58
C PRO A 487 10.52 -29.67 13.10
N ASP A 488 10.78 -28.46 13.61
CA ASP A 488 11.02 -28.24 15.04
C ASP A 488 9.77 -28.53 15.90
N LEU A 489 8.56 -28.23 15.42
CA LEU A 489 7.32 -28.52 16.13
C LEU A 489 6.89 -29.98 15.97
N GLY A 490 7.20 -30.58 14.80
CA GLY A 490 6.75 -31.92 14.41
C GLY A 490 5.24 -31.97 14.13
N LYS A 491 4.72 -33.19 13.93
CA LYS A 491 3.27 -33.41 13.66
C LYS A 491 2.43 -33.51 14.94
N SER A 492 3.08 -33.76 16.07
CA SER A 492 2.41 -34.00 17.35
C SER A 492 2.72 -32.89 18.33
N PHE A 493 1.75 -32.03 18.63
CA PHE A 493 1.89 -30.92 19.56
C PHE A 493 0.57 -30.58 20.26
N SER A 494 0.67 -29.92 21.42
CA SER A 494 -0.47 -29.30 22.08
C SER A 494 -0.66 -27.87 21.60
N VAL A 495 -1.92 -27.43 21.53
CA VAL A 495 -2.34 -26.06 21.24
C VAL A 495 -3.05 -25.52 22.46
N LYS A 496 -2.53 -24.42 23.01
CA LYS A 496 -3.13 -23.70 24.13
C LYS A 496 -3.44 -22.28 23.69
N GLU A 497 -4.71 -21.91 23.66
CA GLU A 497 -5.11 -20.51 23.47
C GLU A 497 -4.65 -19.68 24.67
N ILE A 498 -4.05 -18.52 24.39
CA ILE A 498 -3.52 -17.57 25.39
C ILE A 498 -4.21 -16.22 25.13
N ASP A 499 -5.52 -16.20 25.33
CA ASP A 499 -6.29 -14.97 25.51
C ASP A 499 -6.79 -14.91 26.95
N GLN A 500 -6.94 -13.71 27.52
CA GLN A 500 -7.04 -13.42 28.95
C GLN A 500 -8.19 -14.12 29.69
N ASN A 501 -9.10 -14.86 29.03
CA ASN A 501 -10.23 -15.51 29.68
C ASN A 501 -10.68 -16.87 29.10
N LYS A 502 -9.92 -17.49 28.18
CA LYS A 502 -10.29 -18.80 27.59
C LYS A 502 -9.09 -19.71 27.44
N THR A 503 -9.25 -20.96 27.86
CA THR A 503 -8.24 -22.01 27.64
C THR A 503 -8.82 -23.09 26.75
N ARG A 504 -8.64 -22.96 25.43
CA ARG A 504 -8.76 -24.11 24.53
C ARG A 504 -7.47 -24.90 24.59
N ASN A 505 -7.53 -26.12 25.11
CA ASN A 505 -6.44 -27.08 25.09
C ASN A 505 -6.80 -28.22 24.15
N THR A 506 -6.18 -28.26 22.98
CA THR A 506 -6.29 -29.39 22.04
C THR A 506 -4.92 -30.00 21.79
N LYS A 507 -4.92 -31.24 21.29
CA LYS A 507 -3.71 -31.93 20.85
C LYS A 507 -3.94 -32.37 19.41
N THR A 508 -2.90 -32.24 18.59
CA THR A 508 -2.90 -32.79 17.23
C THR A 508 -1.78 -33.82 17.11
N GLU A 509 -1.99 -34.83 16.26
CA GLU A 509 -0.99 -35.83 15.85
C GLU A 509 -0.73 -35.80 14.33
N SER A 510 -1.51 -35.01 13.58
CA SER A 510 -1.40 -34.86 12.12
C SER A 510 -0.65 -33.59 11.69
N GLY A 511 -0.39 -32.67 12.62
CA GLY A 511 0.10 -31.32 12.36
C GLY A 511 -1.01 -30.32 12.03
N THR A 512 -2.27 -30.77 12.00
CA THR A 512 -3.44 -29.94 11.68
C THR A 512 -4.14 -29.47 12.96
N ILE A 513 -4.40 -28.17 13.04
CA ILE A 513 -5.25 -27.53 14.03
C ILE A 513 -6.61 -27.30 13.37
N GLU A 514 -7.63 -28.03 13.82
CA GLU A 514 -8.98 -27.95 13.26
C GLU A 514 -9.73 -26.73 13.80
N GLN A 515 -10.48 -26.06 12.94
CA GLN A 515 -11.35 -24.92 13.32
C GLN A 515 -10.60 -23.86 14.15
N LEU A 516 -9.40 -23.49 13.70
CA LEU A 516 -8.61 -22.41 14.28
C LEU A 516 -9.29 -21.07 14.01
N GLN A 517 -9.52 -20.30 15.07
CA GLN A 517 -10.10 -18.96 15.01
C GLN A 517 -9.00 -17.90 15.17
N PRO A 518 -9.27 -16.62 14.82
CA PRO A 518 -8.36 -15.53 15.11
C PRO A 518 -8.01 -15.48 16.61
N GLY A 519 -6.76 -15.15 16.93
CA GLY A 519 -6.26 -15.13 18.30
C GLY A 519 -4.81 -15.58 18.42
N VAL A 520 -4.37 -15.79 19.66
CA VAL A 520 -2.99 -16.17 19.99
C VAL A 520 -2.93 -17.50 20.73
N TYR A 521 -2.00 -18.34 20.31
CA TYR A 521 -1.87 -19.72 20.73
C TYR A 521 -0.41 -20.06 21.03
N LEU A 522 -0.20 -20.87 22.07
CA LEU A 522 1.08 -21.52 22.35
C LEU A 522 1.02 -22.96 21.84
N LEU A 523 1.99 -23.29 20.99
CA LEU A 523 2.18 -24.60 20.41
C LEU A 523 3.37 -25.26 21.08
N GLN A 524 3.22 -26.50 21.55
CA GLN A 524 4.30 -27.21 22.23
C GLN A 524 4.40 -28.65 21.74
N ARG A 525 5.56 -29.01 21.20
CA ARG A 525 5.87 -30.36 20.70
C ARG A 525 5.68 -31.40 21.79
N LYS A 526 5.06 -32.53 21.42
CA LYS A 526 4.83 -33.66 22.32
C LYS A 526 6.15 -34.17 22.90
N GLY A 527 6.19 -34.32 24.23
CA GLY A 527 7.37 -34.82 24.95
C GLY A 527 8.43 -33.76 25.27
N VAL A 528 8.30 -32.53 24.76
CA VAL A 528 9.16 -31.41 25.15
C VAL A 528 8.61 -30.77 26.42
N LYS A 529 9.49 -30.44 27.36
CA LYS A 529 9.19 -29.54 28.48
C LYS A 529 9.84 -28.20 28.20
N ALA A 530 9.03 -27.14 28.18
CA ALA A 530 9.49 -25.76 28.09
C ALA A 530 10.49 -25.48 29.22
N VAL A 531 11.60 -24.81 28.91
CA VAL A 531 12.60 -24.40 29.93
C VAL A 531 12.08 -23.18 30.69
N LYS A 532 11.36 -22.31 29.99
CA LYS A 532 10.71 -21.12 30.55
C LYS A 532 9.22 -21.36 30.73
N GLU A 533 8.64 -20.68 31.72
CA GLU A 533 7.19 -20.58 31.82
C GLU A 533 6.72 -19.51 30.83
N TRP A 534 5.98 -19.94 29.81
CA TRP A 534 5.38 -19.05 28.81
C TRP A 534 3.89 -18.85 29.12
N ASP A 535 3.53 -17.61 29.43
CA ASP A 535 2.15 -17.19 29.68
C ASP A 535 1.81 -15.88 28.95
N ALA A 536 0.57 -15.42 29.09
CA ALA A 536 0.07 -14.22 28.41
C ALA A 536 0.88 -12.94 28.73
N THR A 537 1.51 -12.88 29.90
CA THR A 537 2.18 -11.69 30.44
C THR A 537 3.67 -11.65 30.09
N THR A 538 4.23 -12.80 29.70
CA THR A 538 5.65 -12.95 29.40
C THR A 538 6.04 -12.02 28.24
N LYS A 539 7.09 -11.21 28.44
CA LYS A 539 7.64 -10.36 27.36
C LYS A 539 8.39 -11.21 26.34
N TRP A 540 8.13 -10.95 25.07
CA TRP A 540 8.80 -11.55 23.93
C TRP A 540 9.14 -10.45 22.92
N ASN A 541 10.43 -10.14 22.80
CA ASN A 541 10.90 -8.98 22.01
C ASN A 541 10.12 -7.71 22.39
N GLY A 542 9.56 -7.03 21.41
CA GLY A 542 8.73 -5.84 21.60
C GLY A 542 7.28 -6.12 21.99
N ILE A 543 6.83 -7.35 22.26
CA ILE A 543 5.42 -7.66 22.58
C ILE A 543 5.27 -8.48 23.87
N ARG A 544 4.04 -8.66 24.36
CA ARG A 544 3.73 -9.75 25.31
C ARG A 544 3.21 -10.97 24.56
N VAL A 545 3.49 -12.17 25.08
CA VAL A 545 3.11 -13.43 24.41
C VAL A 545 1.61 -13.55 24.21
N GLY A 546 0.76 -13.09 25.14
CA GLY A 546 -0.71 -13.09 24.98
C GLY A 546 -1.28 -11.81 24.37
N GLU A 547 -0.44 -10.91 23.87
CA GLU A 547 -0.91 -9.67 23.26
C GLU A 547 -1.49 -9.96 21.88
N PHE A 548 -2.73 -9.49 21.66
CA PHE A 548 -3.48 -9.63 20.43
C PHE A 548 -4.40 -8.42 20.28
N VAL A 549 -4.37 -7.81 19.11
CA VAL A 549 -5.22 -6.67 18.75
C VAL A 549 -5.82 -6.99 17.41
N ALA A 550 -7.15 -6.90 17.32
CA ALA A 550 -7.88 -7.13 16.09
C ALA A 550 -9.24 -6.43 16.16
N PRO A 551 -9.78 -6.00 15.01
CA PRO A 551 -11.14 -5.47 14.92
C PRO A 551 -12.18 -6.54 15.26
N LYS A 552 -13.34 -6.08 15.74
CA LYS A 552 -14.49 -6.94 16.04
C LYS A 552 -15.03 -7.57 14.74
N PRO A 553 -15.61 -8.78 14.80
CA PRO A 553 -16.25 -9.39 13.64
C PRO A 553 -17.45 -8.56 13.17
N SER A 554 -17.69 -8.54 11.87
CA SER A 554 -18.88 -7.94 11.27
C SER A 554 -20.16 -8.64 11.74
N THR A 555 -21.24 -7.87 11.86
CA THR A 555 -22.60 -8.36 12.13
C THR A 555 -23.36 -8.73 10.86
N ILE A 556 -22.81 -8.44 9.67
CA ILE A 556 -23.42 -8.78 8.39
C ILE A 556 -23.27 -10.28 8.11
N ASN A 557 -24.39 -10.98 7.86
CA ASN A 557 -24.42 -12.42 7.63
C ASN A 557 -23.49 -12.85 6.49
N PHE A 558 -23.74 -12.34 5.28
CA PHE A 558 -22.95 -12.66 4.10
C PHE A 558 -22.58 -11.41 3.29
N THR A 559 -21.39 -11.49 2.71
CA THR A 559 -20.88 -10.60 1.68
C THR A 559 -20.66 -11.41 0.41
N VAL A 560 -21.22 -10.96 -0.71
CA VAL A 560 -20.91 -11.50 -2.03
C VAL A 560 -20.16 -10.45 -2.82
N ARG A 561 -18.89 -10.73 -3.13
CA ARG A 561 -18.09 -9.96 -4.10
C ARG A 561 -17.94 -10.78 -5.36
N HIS A 562 -18.45 -10.23 -6.45
CA HIS A 562 -18.41 -10.84 -7.77
C HIS A 562 -18.33 -9.74 -8.82
N LEU A 563 -17.44 -9.92 -9.81
CA LEU A 563 -17.38 -9.10 -11.01
C LEU A 563 -17.82 -9.97 -12.18
N ALA A 564 -18.91 -9.58 -12.83
CA ALA A 564 -19.38 -10.27 -14.02
C ALA A 564 -18.32 -10.17 -15.13
N ALA A 565 -18.14 -11.27 -15.87
CA ALA A 565 -17.27 -11.26 -17.04
C ALA A 565 -17.73 -10.17 -18.02
N LYS A 566 -16.77 -9.36 -18.51
CA LYS A 566 -17.04 -8.30 -19.49
C LYS A 566 -17.57 -8.84 -20.82
N VAL A 567 -17.22 -10.08 -21.14
CA VAL A 567 -17.67 -10.80 -22.35
C VAL A 567 -17.59 -12.31 -22.16
N ALA A 568 -18.48 -13.04 -22.83
CA ALA A 568 -18.42 -14.48 -23.05
C ALA A 568 -18.63 -14.83 -24.53
N GLU A 569 -18.11 -15.97 -24.98
CA GLU A 569 -18.31 -16.44 -26.36
C GLU A 569 -19.49 -17.39 -26.46
N ALA A 570 -20.34 -17.18 -27.47
CA ALA A 570 -21.49 -18.03 -27.74
C ALA A 570 -21.06 -19.50 -27.92
N GLY A 571 -21.74 -20.42 -27.24
CA GLY A 571 -21.44 -21.85 -27.32
C GLY A 571 -20.23 -22.32 -26.51
N LYS A 572 -19.48 -21.42 -25.85
CA LYS A 572 -18.37 -21.76 -24.96
C LYS A 572 -18.83 -21.77 -23.50
N PRO A 573 -18.29 -22.65 -22.63
CA PRO A 573 -18.61 -22.62 -21.21
C PRO A 573 -18.24 -21.28 -20.56
N LEU A 574 -19.06 -20.81 -19.64
CA LEU A 574 -18.82 -19.58 -18.86
C LEU A 574 -18.53 -19.94 -17.40
N THR A 575 -17.33 -19.63 -16.93
CA THR A 575 -17.00 -19.75 -15.50
C THR A 575 -17.46 -18.51 -14.75
N ILE A 576 -18.23 -18.72 -13.67
CA ILE A 576 -18.65 -17.67 -12.74
C ILE A 576 -17.99 -17.94 -11.39
N GLU A 577 -17.28 -16.95 -10.86
CA GLU A 577 -16.58 -17.01 -9.58
C GLU A 577 -17.05 -15.90 -8.64
N ALA A 578 -17.27 -16.22 -7.37
CA ALA A 578 -17.64 -15.25 -6.36
C ALA A 578 -16.94 -15.53 -5.03
N VAL A 579 -16.56 -14.46 -4.34
CA VAL A 579 -16.23 -14.52 -2.92
C VAL A 579 -17.55 -14.44 -2.15
N VAL A 580 -17.89 -15.49 -1.40
CA VAL A 580 -19.05 -15.53 -0.50
C VAL A 580 -18.54 -15.69 0.92
N ALA A 581 -18.42 -14.57 1.63
CA ALA A 581 -17.81 -14.50 2.95
C ALA A 581 -18.84 -14.23 4.04
N GLY A 582 -18.61 -14.80 5.22
CA GLY A 582 -19.48 -14.70 6.39
C GLY A 582 -18.77 -15.27 7.62
N ASN A 583 -19.33 -15.04 8.81
CA ASN A 583 -18.86 -15.68 10.05
C ASN A 583 -19.09 -17.21 10.04
N GLN A 584 -19.94 -17.69 9.13
CA GLN A 584 -20.20 -19.11 8.87
C GLN A 584 -20.28 -19.34 7.35
N PHE A 585 -20.17 -20.59 6.92
CA PHE A 585 -20.36 -20.94 5.50
C PHE A 585 -21.84 -21.08 5.14
N PRO A 586 -22.25 -20.67 3.93
CA PRO A 586 -23.59 -20.90 3.43
C PRO A 586 -23.85 -22.39 3.20
N ASP A 587 -25.12 -22.80 3.29
CA ASP A 587 -25.54 -24.18 3.00
C ASP A 587 -25.49 -24.46 1.49
N SER A 588 -25.82 -23.44 0.69
CA SER A 588 -25.65 -23.46 -0.75
C SER A 588 -25.56 -22.06 -1.34
N VAL A 589 -24.94 -21.98 -2.51
CA VAL A 589 -24.90 -20.76 -3.34
C VAL A 589 -25.38 -21.16 -4.73
N LEU A 590 -26.44 -20.52 -5.20
CA LEU A 590 -27.10 -20.85 -6.47
C LEU A 590 -27.06 -19.66 -7.44
N ILE A 591 -26.91 -19.96 -8.73
CA ILE A 591 -27.14 -19.03 -9.83
C ILE A 591 -28.55 -19.25 -10.37
N TYR A 592 -29.34 -18.17 -10.41
CA TYR A 592 -30.60 -18.11 -11.15
C TYR A 592 -30.48 -17.11 -12.29
N THR A 593 -31.03 -17.45 -13.44
CA THR A 593 -31.04 -16.56 -14.61
C THR A 593 -32.30 -15.70 -14.64
N ASP A 594 -32.35 -14.73 -15.55
CA ASP A 594 -33.55 -13.95 -15.87
C ASP A 594 -34.71 -14.78 -16.47
N LYS A 595 -34.52 -16.08 -16.69
CA LYS A 595 -35.50 -17.01 -17.27
C LYS A 595 -36.32 -17.77 -16.22
N VAL A 596 -36.04 -17.59 -14.94
CA VAL A 596 -36.75 -18.28 -13.87
C VAL A 596 -38.10 -17.61 -13.57
N SER A 597 -39.06 -18.38 -13.06
CA SER A 597 -40.39 -17.87 -12.72
C SER A 597 -40.96 -18.58 -11.50
N PHE A 598 -41.52 -17.82 -10.56
CA PHE A 598 -42.30 -18.34 -9.42
C PHE A 598 -43.41 -19.31 -9.86
N TRP A 599 -44.03 -19.09 -11.03
CA TRP A 599 -45.13 -19.92 -11.54
C TRP A 599 -44.67 -21.23 -12.18
N ASN A 600 -43.37 -21.40 -12.42
CA ASN A 600 -42.82 -22.61 -13.01
C ASN A 600 -42.39 -23.58 -11.89
N SER A 601 -42.89 -24.81 -11.94
CA SER A 601 -42.52 -25.86 -10.99
C SER A 601 -41.10 -26.41 -11.21
N ASN A 602 -40.51 -26.18 -12.40
CA ASN A 602 -39.19 -26.67 -12.79
C ASN A 602 -38.31 -25.52 -13.28
N ASN A 603 -37.69 -24.79 -12.37
CA ASN A 603 -36.73 -23.74 -12.69
C ASN A 603 -35.29 -24.28 -12.75
N PRO A 604 -34.53 -23.99 -13.81
CA PRO A 604 -33.11 -24.34 -13.86
C PRO A 604 -32.31 -23.47 -12.88
N TYR A 605 -31.23 -24.05 -12.34
CA TYR A 605 -30.25 -23.34 -11.53
C TYR A 605 -28.87 -23.96 -11.71
N TYR A 606 -27.82 -23.18 -11.42
CA TYR A 606 -26.46 -23.72 -11.34
C TYR A 606 -25.95 -23.59 -9.91
N LYS A 607 -25.56 -24.71 -9.31
CA LYS A 607 -25.01 -24.72 -7.94
C LYS A 607 -23.52 -24.39 -7.98
N MET A 608 -23.12 -23.35 -7.26
CA MET A 608 -21.71 -23.03 -7.10
C MET A 608 -21.05 -23.98 -6.10
N ALA A 609 -19.91 -24.55 -6.50
CA ALA A 609 -19.06 -25.37 -5.64
C ALA A 609 -18.04 -24.48 -4.94
N ARG A 610 -17.83 -24.73 -3.64
CA ARG A 610 -16.74 -24.09 -2.89
C ARG A 610 -15.41 -24.68 -3.34
N VAL A 611 -14.55 -23.86 -3.94
CA VAL A 611 -13.24 -24.30 -4.47
C VAL A 611 -12.09 -24.08 -3.49
N GLY A 612 -12.28 -23.23 -2.47
CA GLY A 612 -11.33 -23.02 -1.39
C GLY A 612 -11.58 -21.68 -0.68
N GLY A 613 -11.27 -21.58 0.62
CA GLY A 613 -11.51 -20.34 1.36
C GLY A 613 -12.98 -19.91 1.29
N TYR A 614 -13.20 -18.64 0.94
CA TYR A 614 -14.51 -18.05 0.61
C TYR A 614 -14.85 -18.09 -0.89
N ASN A 615 -14.04 -18.73 -1.73
CA ASN A 615 -14.23 -18.75 -3.18
C ASN A 615 -15.20 -19.86 -3.60
N TYR A 616 -16.23 -19.46 -4.35
CA TYR A 616 -17.22 -20.33 -4.97
C TYR A 616 -17.13 -20.20 -6.48
N ARG A 617 -17.30 -21.31 -7.20
CA ARG A 617 -17.22 -21.36 -8.66
C ARG A 617 -18.33 -22.23 -9.23
N VAL A 618 -18.84 -21.85 -10.38
CA VAL A 618 -19.64 -22.70 -11.24
C VAL A 618 -19.22 -22.53 -12.70
N GLU A 619 -19.36 -23.60 -13.48
CA GLU A 619 -19.23 -23.55 -14.94
C GLU A 619 -20.62 -23.72 -15.55
N VAL A 620 -21.06 -22.68 -16.27
CA VAL A 620 -22.31 -22.71 -17.05
C VAL A 620 -21.99 -23.39 -18.39
N PRO A 621 -22.72 -24.45 -18.78
CA PRO A 621 -22.51 -25.13 -20.05
C PRO A 621 -22.66 -24.19 -21.25
N GLY A 622 -21.81 -24.37 -22.27
CA GLY A 622 -21.85 -23.51 -23.47
C GLY A 622 -23.18 -23.56 -24.23
N GLU A 623 -23.97 -24.61 -24.08
CA GLU A 623 -25.33 -24.69 -24.63
C GLU A 623 -26.30 -23.67 -24.03
N ASP A 624 -26.04 -23.21 -22.81
CA ASP A 624 -26.83 -22.19 -22.11
C ASP A 624 -26.28 -20.77 -22.31
N VAL A 625 -25.02 -20.65 -22.75
CA VAL A 625 -24.36 -19.37 -23.10
C VAL A 625 -24.70 -19.01 -24.54
N ARG A 626 -25.92 -18.50 -24.74
CA ARG A 626 -26.46 -18.07 -26.05
C ARG A 626 -27.28 -16.79 -25.94
N GLY A 627 -27.49 -16.13 -27.08
CA GLY A 627 -28.25 -14.87 -27.15
C GLY A 627 -27.33 -13.66 -27.03
N THR A 628 -27.87 -12.54 -26.55
CA THR A 628 -27.13 -11.27 -26.47
C THR A 628 -26.39 -11.09 -25.15
N ALA A 629 -26.86 -11.71 -24.06
CA ALA A 629 -26.22 -11.67 -22.75
C ALA A 629 -26.66 -12.84 -21.85
N PHE A 630 -25.84 -13.16 -20.87
CA PHE A 630 -26.17 -14.02 -19.74
C PHE A 630 -26.48 -13.17 -18.51
N ASN A 631 -27.76 -13.03 -18.17
CA ASN A 631 -28.23 -12.31 -16.99
C ASN A 631 -28.47 -13.27 -15.83
N TYR A 632 -27.95 -12.94 -14.65
CA TYR A 632 -28.08 -13.82 -13.50
C TYR A 632 -27.98 -13.13 -12.15
N ASN A 633 -28.50 -13.81 -11.15
CA ASN A 633 -28.35 -13.50 -9.74
C ASN A 633 -27.52 -14.58 -9.04
N ILE A 634 -26.81 -14.17 -7.98
CA ILE A 634 -26.19 -15.08 -7.02
C ILE A 634 -27.06 -15.10 -5.77
N VAL A 635 -27.57 -16.26 -5.37
CA VAL A 635 -28.42 -16.42 -4.19
C VAL A 635 -27.73 -17.30 -3.16
N VAL A 636 -27.52 -16.75 -1.98
CA VAL A 636 -26.87 -17.41 -0.85
C VAL A 636 -27.96 -17.92 0.10
N PHE A 637 -27.91 -19.20 0.44
CA PHE A 637 -28.86 -19.84 1.35
C PHE A 637 -28.17 -20.28 2.64
N ARG A 638 -28.81 -20.00 3.78
CA ARG A 638 -28.36 -20.46 5.09
C ARG A 638 -29.51 -20.52 6.08
N ASP A 639 -29.69 -21.66 6.76
CA ASP A 639 -30.66 -21.82 7.86
C ASP A 639 -32.09 -21.38 7.47
N GLY A 640 -32.51 -21.67 6.24
CA GLY A 640 -33.80 -21.27 5.67
C GLY A 640 -33.89 -19.81 5.20
N GLN A 641 -32.88 -18.99 5.47
CA GLN A 641 -32.73 -17.64 4.93
C GLN A 641 -32.10 -17.67 3.54
N LYS A 642 -32.39 -16.62 2.76
CA LYS A 642 -31.92 -16.44 1.38
C LYS A 642 -31.60 -14.98 1.14
N GLN A 643 -30.48 -14.73 0.47
CA GLN A 643 -30.03 -13.38 0.14
C GLN A 643 -29.59 -13.33 -1.32
N THR A 644 -30.17 -12.42 -2.10
CA THR A 644 -29.95 -12.32 -3.55
C THR A 644 -29.10 -11.10 -3.90
N TYR A 645 -28.08 -11.33 -4.73
CA TYR A 645 -27.16 -10.32 -5.26
C TYR A 645 -27.32 -10.15 -6.78
N PRO A 646 -27.07 -8.95 -7.34
CA PRO A 646 -26.45 -7.78 -6.70
C PRO A 646 -27.40 -6.90 -5.87
N ALA A 647 -28.71 -7.16 -5.89
CA ALA A 647 -29.72 -6.36 -5.18
C ALA A 647 -29.52 -6.27 -3.66
N ASN A 648 -28.86 -7.26 -3.07
CA ASN A 648 -28.63 -7.43 -1.64
C ASN A 648 -29.95 -7.46 -0.84
N VAL A 649 -30.92 -8.26 -1.30
CA VAL A 649 -32.25 -8.39 -0.68
C VAL A 649 -32.46 -9.78 -0.07
N ASP A 650 -33.22 -9.87 1.01
CA ASP A 650 -33.54 -11.09 1.78
C ASP A 650 -34.63 -11.96 1.13
N ARG A 651 -34.59 -12.09 -0.20
CA ARG A 651 -35.55 -12.84 -1.02
C ARG A 651 -34.82 -13.63 -2.09
N SER A 652 -35.52 -14.55 -2.76
CA SER A 652 -35.08 -15.26 -3.95
C SER A 652 -35.88 -14.80 -5.18
N PRO A 653 -35.32 -14.84 -6.40
CA PRO A 653 -36.08 -14.62 -7.64
C PRO A 653 -37.27 -15.57 -7.83
N LEU A 654 -37.34 -16.65 -7.05
CA LEU A 654 -38.47 -17.59 -7.01
C LEU A 654 -39.52 -17.25 -5.95
N ASP A 655 -39.46 -16.09 -5.31
CA ASP A 655 -40.50 -15.65 -4.37
C ASP A 655 -41.59 -14.85 -5.09
N TRP A 656 -42.84 -15.02 -4.68
CA TRP A 656 -43.99 -14.35 -5.29
C TRP A 656 -43.93 -12.82 -5.17
N ASP A 657 -43.27 -12.31 -4.13
CA ASP A 657 -43.09 -10.89 -3.81
C ASP A 657 -41.69 -10.35 -4.20
N TYR A 658 -40.91 -11.09 -4.99
CA TYR A 658 -39.61 -10.62 -5.45
C TYR A 658 -39.75 -9.49 -6.47
N THR A 659 -39.27 -8.29 -6.11
CA THR A 659 -39.42 -7.06 -6.91
C THR A 659 -38.10 -6.49 -7.43
N ALA A 660 -36.95 -7.02 -7.01
CA ALA A 660 -35.66 -6.51 -7.44
C ALA A 660 -35.37 -6.88 -8.90
N ALA A 661 -35.04 -5.89 -9.72
CA ALA A 661 -34.80 -6.07 -11.16
C ALA A 661 -33.30 -6.15 -11.52
N GLN A 662 -32.40 -6.11 -10.53
CA GLN A 662 -30.96 -6.05 -10.79
C GLN A 662 -30.40 -7.46 -11.06
N PHE A 663 -29.59 -7.58 -12.11
CA PHE A 663 -28.85 -8.79 -12.49
C PHE A 663 -27.37 -8.44 -12.68
N TYR A 664 -26.50 -9.42 -12.43
CA TYR A 664 -25.21 -9.44 -13.09
C TYR A 664 -25.43 -9.72 -14.58
N ASN A 665 -24.68 -9.05 -15.43
CA ASN A 665 -24.81 -9.15 -16.88
C ASN A 665 -23.45 -9.48 -17.49
N THR A 666 -23.41 -10.52 -18.32
CA THR A 666 -22.25 -10.86 -19.14
C THR A 666 -22.68 -10.86 -20.60
N PRO A 667 -22.26 -9.88 -21.41
CA PRO A 667 -22.53 -9.85 -22.86
C PRO A 667 -22.00 -11.09 -23.56
N ILE A 668 -22.76 -11.62 -24.52
CA ILE A 668 -22.39 -12.79 -25.32
C ILE A 668 -22.08 -12.34 -26.74
N VAL A 669 -20.96 -12.81 -27.29
CA VAL A 669 -20.51 -12.48 -28.64
C VAL A 669 -20.20 -13.73 -29.46
N GLU A 670 -20.33 -13.61 -30.78
CA GLU A 670 -19.87 -14.65 -31.71
C GLU A 670 -18.35 -14.84 -31.60
N VAL A 671 -17.90 -16.09 -31.69
CA VAL A 671 -16.48 -16.47 -31.53
C VAL A 671 -15.55 -15.68 -32.47
N GLN A 672 -16.00 -15.44 -33.71
CA GLN A 672 -15.21 -14.75 -34.75
C GLN A 672 -15.32 -13.22 -34.67
N LYS A 673 -16.21 -12.66 -33.83
CA LYS A 673 -16.35 -11.21 -33.71
C LYS A 673 -15.00 -10.59 -33.28
N PRO A 674 -14.54 -9.49 -33.91
CA PRO A 674 -13.37 -8.77 -33.43
C PRO A 674 -13.45 -8.41 -31.94
N ILE A 675 -12.29 -8.25 -31.30
CA ILE A 675 -12.21 -7.91 -29.88
C ILE A 675 -12.20 -6.39 -29.78
N GLU A 676 -13.34 -5.81 -29.40
CA GLU A 676 -13.46 -4.38 -29.11
C GLU A 676 -12.71 -4.06 -27.81
N LEU A 677 -11.74 -3.16 -27.89
CA LEU A 677 -10.91 -2.71 -26.77
C LEU A 677 -11.40 -1.38 -26.20
N PHE A 678 -11.95 -0.52 -27.05
CA PHE A 678 -12.53 0.76 -26.68
C PHE A 678 -13.66 1.12 -27.65
N ALA A 679 -14.72 1.70 -27.11
CA ALA A 679 -15.79 2.33 -27.85
C ALA A 679 -16.31 3.55 -27.08
N VAL A 680 -16.80 4.55 -27.81
CA VAL A 680 -17.29 5.80 -27.21
C VAL A 680 -18.66 5.57 -26.58
N LYS A 681 -18.73 5.67 -25.24
CA LYS A 681 -19.96 5.61 -24.42
C LYS A 681 -20.12 6.91 -23.61
N ASP A 682 -21.24 7.06 -22.89
CA ASP A 682 -21.56 8.27 -22.11
C ASP A 682 -20.56 8.52 -20.95
N ASP A 683 -19.94 7.46 -20.42
CA ASP A 683 -18.71 7.49 -19.65
C ASP A 683 -17.54 7.07 -20.56
N SER A 684 -16.35 7.62 -20.40
CA SER A 684 -15.18 7.40 -21.29
C SER A 684 -14.63 5.96 -21.30
N ASP A 685 -15.41 4.95 -20.90
CA ASP A 685 -15.14 3.51 -20.90
C ASP A 685 -13.79 3.15 -20.24
N GLY A 686 -13.39 3.91 -19.22
CA GLY A 686 -12.14 3.69 -18.46
C GLY A 686 -10.86 4.15 -19.16
N LEU A 687 -10.96 4.94 -20.24
CA LEU A 687 -9.81 5.55 -20.91
C LEU A 687 -9.22 6.70 -20.07
N GLN A 688 -7.97 6.55 -19.66
CA GLN A 688 -7.21 7.52 -18.88
C GLN A 688 -6.31 8.36 -19.78
N THR A 689 -6.07 9.60 -19.38
CA THR A 689 -5.26 10.58 -20.11
C THR A 689 -4.09 11.05 -19.25
N TYR A 690 -2.88 11.02 -19.80
CA TYR A 690 -1.68 11.51 -19.12
C TYR A 690 -0.89 12.43 -20.04
N MET A 691 -0.30 13.48 -19.47
CA MET A 691 0.59 14.39 -20.19
C MET A 691 2.01 14.27 -19.64
N LEU A 692 2.99 14.28 -20.53
CA LEU A 692 4.41 14.32 -20.18
C LEU A 692 5.09 15.52 -20.86
N PRO A 693 5.69 16.45 -20.10
CA PRO A 693 5.58 16.63 -18.65
C PRO A 693 4.13 16.93 -18.17
N GLU A 694 3.89 16.92 -16.86
CA GLU A 694 2.56 17.14 -16.28
C GLU A 694 2.05 18.59 -16.41
N TRP A 695 0.80 18.81 -15.96
CA TRP A 695 0.17 20.14 -15.76
C TRP A 695 -0.13 20.98 -17.01
N GLY A 696 -0.32 20.32 -18.15
CA GLY A 696 -0.86 20.95 -19.36
C GLY A 696 -2.36 21.24 -19.32
N SER A 697 -2.83 21.95 -20.36
CA SER A 697 -4.26 22.08 -20.64
C SER A 697 -4.70 20.90 -21.49
N LEU A 698 -5.68 20.14 -21.00
CA LEU A 698 -6.33 19.05 -21.73
C LEU A 698 -7.83 19.29 -21.78
N LYS A 699 -8.40 19.17 -22.98
CA LYS A 699 -9.85 19.18 -23.22
C LYS A 699 -10.23 17.88 -23.91
N SER A 700 -11.31 17.26 -23.46
CA SER A 700 -11.95 16.15 -24.16
C SER A 700 -13.44 16.40 -24.31
N ARG A 701 -14.01 15.98 -25.44
CA ARG A 701 -15.46 16.04 -25.68
C ARG A 701 -15.90 14.88 -26.56
N VAL A 702 -17.07 14.32 -26.24
CA VAL A 702 -17.76 13.39 -27.15
C VAL A 702 -18.33 14.20 -28.32
N VAL A 703 -18.04 13.77 -29.54
CA VAL A 703 -18.61 14.32 -30.76
C VAL A 703 -19.69 13.37 -31.25
N ALA A 704 -20.94 13.80 -31.08
CA ALA A 704 -22.09 13.13 -31.66
C ALA A 704 -22.18 13.46 -33.15
N HIS A 705 -22.17 12.44 -33.99
CA HIS A 705 -22.32 12.59 -35.44
C HIS A 705 -23.78 12.38 -35.85
N SER A 706 -24.05 11.65 -36.94
CA SER A 706 -25.39 11.30 -37.36
C SER A 706 -25.91 10.05 -36.63
N PRO A 707 -27.23 9.77 -36.62
CA PRO A 707 -27.77 8.52 -36.08
C PRO A 707 -27.21 7.23 -36.70
N THR A 708 -26.51 7.34 -37.83
CA THR A 708 -25.87 6.23 -38.56
C THR A 708 -24.36 6.19 -38.41
N GLU A 709 -23.75 7.23 -37.82
CA GLU A 709 -22.31 7.29 -37.56
C GLU A 709 -22.03 7.09 -36.08
N THR A 710 -20.96 6.34 -35.78
CA THR A 710 -20.50 6.16 -34.41
C THR A 710 -19.96 7.46 -33.84
N ASN A 711 -20.28 7.74 -32.58
CA ASN A 711 -19.69 8.86 -31.85
C ASN A 711 -18.16 8.70 -31.77
N THR A 712 -17.46 9.83 -31.73
CA THR A 712 -16.01 9.90 -31.51
C THR A 712 -15.71 10.70 -30.25
N VAL A 713 -14.49 10.61 -29.73
CA VAL A 713 -13.97 11.52 -28.70
C VAL A 713 -12.87 12.35 -29.31
N HIS A 714 -13.04 13.66 -29.23
CA HIS A 714 -12.04 14.65 -29.62
C HIS A 714 -11.23 15.05 -28.39
N PHE A 715 -9.91 14.89 -28.48
CA PHE A 715 -8.93 15.32 -27.50
C PHE A 715 -8.15 16.50 -28.08
N SER A 716 -7.97 17.54 -27.28
CA SER A 716 -7.07 18.66 -27.58
C SER A 716 -6.19 18.88 -26.36
N PHE A 717 -4.88 18.97 -26.57
CA PHE A 717 -3.93 19.30 -25.51
C PHE A 717 -2.92 20.35 -25.95
N LYS A 718 -2.46 21.15 -24.98
CA LYS A 718 -1.46 22.20 -25.15
C LYS A 718 -0.57 22.32 -23.92
N LEU A 719 0.74 22.33 -24.13
CA LEU A 719 1.77 22.56 -23.12
C LEU A 719 2.81 23.56 -23.62
N ASP A 720 3.37 24.34 -22.70
CA ASP A 720 4.47 25.27 -22.98
C ASP A 720 5.86 24.64 -22.76
N ASN A 721 5.91 23.31 -22.65
CA ASN A 721 7.14 22.51 -22.56
C ASN A 721 7.68 22.17 -23.96
N GLU A 722 8.97 21.86 -24.07
CA GLU A 722 9.53 21.30 -25.30
C GLU A 722 9.04 19.85 -25.47
N GLN A 723 8.61 19.49 -26.68
CA GLN A 723 8.20 18.12 -27.06
C GLN A 723 7.22 17.45 -26.08
N PRO A 724 6.07 18.08 -25.78
CA PRO A 724 5.10 17.46 -24.89
C PRO A 724 4.46 16.25 -25.55
N GLU A 725 4.05 15.26 -24.75
CA GLU A 725 3.37 14.06 -25.23
C GLU A 725 2.05 13.86 -24.49
N LEU A 726 1.00 13.46 -25.20
CA LEU A 726 -0.25 12.97 -24.62
C LEU A 726 -0.34 11.45 -24.75
N TYR A 727 -0.70 10.79 -23.66
CA TYR A 727 -0.94 9.37 -23.57
C TYR A 727 -2.41 9.11 -23.28
N LEU A 728 -3.01 8.19 -24.05
CA LEU A 728 -4.31 7.60 -23.75
C LEU A 728 -4.08 6.14 -23.38
N ARG A 729 -4.45 5.74 -22.17
CA ARG A 729 -4.20 4.39 -21.66
C ARG A 729 -5.47 3.78 -21.07
N LYS A 730 -5.73 2.51 -21.37
CA LYS A 730 -6.87 1.75 -20.82
C LYS A 730 -6.43 0.36 -20.43
N TYR A 731 -6.74 -0.07 -19.21
CA TYR A 731 -6.60 -1.47 -18.80
C TYR A 731 -7.67 -2.32 -19.51
N ILE A 732 -7.24 -3.33 -20.27
CA ILE A 732 -8.10 -4.14 -21.16
C ILE A 732 -8.01 -5.65 -20.87
N ALA A 733 -7.28 -6.06 -19.84
CA ALA A 733 -7.10 -7.49 -19.56
C ALA A 733 -8.43 -8.20 -19.26
N ASP A 734 -9.38 -7.51 -18.61
CA ASP A 734 -10.69 -8.04 -18.25
C ASP A 734 -11.58 -8.27 -19.49
N GLU A 735 -11.40 -7.49 -20.55
CA GLU A 735 -12.10 -7.56 -21.84
C GLU A 735 -11.60 -8.73 -22.70
N ILE A 736 -10.32 -9.08 -22.59
CA ILE A 736 -9.70 -10.08 -23.47
C ILE A 736 -9.56 -11.47 -22.82
N VAL A 737 -9.63 -11.58 -21.49
CA VAL A 737 -9.37 -12.83 -20.75
C VAL A 737 -10.26 -14.01 -21.18
N ASN A 738 -11.48 -13.74 -21.63
CA ASN A 738 -12.43 -14.74 -22.12
C ASN A 738 -12.43 -14.92 -23.65
N ARG A 739 -11.55 -14.23 -24.36
CA ARG A 739 -11.41 -14.26 -25.82
C ARG A 739 -10.04 -14.77 -26.27
N LYS A 740 -9.37 -15.61 -25.47
CA LYS A 740 -7.96 -16.03 -25.69
C LYS A 740 -7.70 -16.66 -27.06
N ASP A 741 -8.61 -17.50 -27.56
CA ASP A 741 -8.46 -18.13 -28.87
C ASP A 741 -8.56 -17.09 -29.99
N ARG A 742 -9.53 -16.17 -29.88
CA ARG A 742 -9.67 -15.06 -30.83
C ARG A 742 -8.43 -14.15 -30.79
N LEU A 743 -7.94 -13.82 -29.60
CA LEU A 743 -6.75 -13.00 -29.39
C LEU A 743 -5.51 -13.60 -30.05
N LYS A 744 -5.32 -14.92 -29.94
CA LYS A 744 -4.21 -15.64 -30.61
C LYS A 744 -4.32 -15.64 -32.14
N SER A 745 -5.54 -15.64 -32.66
CA SER A 745 -5.79 -15.63 -34.12
C SER A 745 -5.76 -14.24 -34.74
N ALA A 746 -5.80 -13.19 -33.91
CA ALA A 746 -5.84 -11.83 -34.38
C ALA A 746 -4.44 -11.39 -34.86
N SER A 747 -4.40 -10.58 -35.90
CA SER A 747 -3.17 -10.13 -36.55
C SER A 747 -3.05 -8.62 -36.61
N THR A 748 -4.12 -7.88 -36.36
CA THR A 748 -4.16 -6.44 -36.63
C THR A 748 -4.84 -5.68 -35.50
N LEU A 749 -4.18 -4.62 -35.00
CA LEU A 749 -4.79 -3.58 -34.18
C LEU A 749 -5.40 -2.51 -35.10
N CYS A 750 -6.68 -2.22 -34.91
CA CYS A 750 -7.44 -1.27 -35.70
C CYS A 750 -7.92 -0.10 -34.84
N ILE A 751 -7.74 1.12 -35.33
CA ILE A 751 -8.12 2.37 -34.64
C ILE A 751 -8.94 3.20 -35.61
N GLN A 752 -10.20 3.47 -35.27
CA GLN A 752 -11.01 4.43 -36.00
C GLN A 752 -10.54 5.84 -35.67
N VAL A 753 -10.16 6.61 -36.69
CA VAL A 753 -9.70 8.00 -36.55
C VAL A 753 -10.47 8.87 -37.54
N LYS A 754 -10.90 10.06 -37.09
CA LYS A 754 -11.37 11.13 -38.00
C LYS A 754 -10.27 12.14 -38.27
N ASP A 755 -9.50 12.48 -37.25
CA ASP A 755 -8.30 13.31 -37.35
C ASP A 755 -7.21 12.73 -36.46
N ALA A 756 -5.98 12.68 -36.97
CA ALA A 756 -4.84 12.12 -36.26
C ALA A 756 -3.58 12.96 -36.52
N PRO A 757 -2.88 13.38 -35.47
CA PRO A 757 -1.68 14.20 -35.62
C PRO A 757 -0.52 13.35 -36.16
N ALA A 758 0.44 14.01 -36.79
CA ALA A 758 1.68 13.36 -37.18
C ALA A 758 2.40 12.80 -35.94
N GLY A 759 2.94 11.58 -36.05
CA GLY A 759 3.66 10.93 -34.95
C GLY A 759 2.77 10.20 -33.95
N LEU A 760 1.46 10.05 -34.21
CA LEU A 760 0.61 9.13 -33.44
C LEU A 760 1.22 7.72 -33.47
N LYS A 761 1.32 7.11 -32.29
CA LYS A 761 1.76 5.74 -32.07
C LYS A 761 0.73 5.00 -31.26
N ALA A 762 0.61 3.70 -31.51
CA ALA A 762 -0.30 2.85 -30.76
C ALA A 762 0.24 1.45 -30.55
N GLY A 763 -0.26 0.79 -29.51
CA GLY A 763 0.08 -0.59 -29.18
C GLY A 763 -0.37 -0.94 -27.77
N PHE A 764 0.48 -1.66 -27.05
CA PHE A 764 0.11 -2.28 -25.79
C PHE A 764 1.19 -2.20 -24.72
N VAL A 765 0.77 -2.24 -23.46
CA VAL A 765 1.64 -2.58 -22.32
C VAL A 765 1.30 -4.00 -21.90
N THR A 766 2.33 -4.83 -21.73
CA THR A 766 2.19 -6.25 -21.39
C THR A 766 2.38 -6.50 -19.89
N SER A 767 2.06 -7.71 -19.41
CA SER A 767 2.13 -8.11 -17.99
C SER A 767 3.54 -8.05 -17.36
N ASP A 768 4.58 -7.89 -18.17
CA ASP A 768 5.95 -7.57 -17.74
C ASP A 768 6.18 -6.05 -17.55
N GLY A 769 5.18 -5.20 -17.77
CA GLY A 769 5.30 -3.75 -17.69
C GLY A 769 6.06 -3.13 -18.87
N PHE A 770 6.28 -3.87 -19.96
CA PHE A 770 6.95 -3.37 -21.16
C PHE A 770 5.95 -2.85 -22.19
N THR A 771 6.34 -1.77 -22.88
CA THR A 771 5.53 -1.15 -23.93
C THR A 771 5.99 -1.60 -25.31
N TYR A 772 5.02 -2.01 -26.13
CA TYR A 772 5.19 -2.38 -27.54
C TYR A 772 4.30 -1.50 -28.41
N ARG A 773 4.90 -0.70 -29.29
CA ARG A 773 4.17 0.28 -30.13
C ARG A 773 4.68 0.28 -31.57
N ALA A 774 3.86 0.77 -32.48
CA ALA A 774 4.23 1.11 -33.86
C ALA A 774 3.67 2.50 -34.22
N ASP A 775 4.23 3.11 -35.27
CA ASP A 775 3.72 4.34 -35.83
C ASP A 775 2.37 4.11 -36.53
N CYS A 776 1.40 4.97 -36.26
CA CYS A 776 0.12 4.99 -36.96
C CYS A 776 0.33 5.62 -38.34
N LEU A 777 0.44 4.80 -39.37
CA LEU A 777 0.47 5.24 -40.77
C LEU A 777 -0.90 5.80 -41.22
N ALA A 778 -0.99 6.25 -42.46
CA ALA A 778 -2.20 6.86 -43.00
C ALA A 778 -3.44 5.95 -42.86
N ALA A 779 -4.53 6.52 -42.37
CA ALA A 779 -5.80 5.81 -42.22
C ALA A 779 -6.44 5.51 -43.58
N GLU A 780 -6.86 4.26 -43.79
CA GLU A 780 -7.64 3.86 -44.96
C GLU A 780 -9.13 3.82 -44.56
N ASN A 781 -9.96 4.64 -45.20
CA ASN A 781 -11.38 4.80 -44.88
C ASN A 781 -11.63 5.15 -43.40
N GLY A 782 -10.77 6.00 -42.82
CA GLY A 782 -10.88 6.42 -41.42
C GLY A 782 -10.45 5.37 -40.40
N ILE A 783 -9.71 4.32 -40.83
CA ILE A 783 -9.19 3.29 -39.93
C ILE A 783 -7.68 3.16 -40.14
N VAL A 784 -6.92 3.34 -39.07
CA VAL A 784 -5.51 2.95 -38.98
C VAL A 784 -5.45 1.46 -38.67
N ARG A 785 -4.63 0.71 -39.41
CA ARG A 785 -4.40 -0.73 -39.21
C ARG A 785 -2.92 -0.99 -38.96
N ILE A 786 -2.61 -1.59 -37.82
CA ILE A 786 -1.25 -1.91 -37.37
C ILE A 786 -1.13 -3.43 -37.27
N PRO A 787 -0.32 -4.09 -38.11
CA PRO A 787 0.03 -5.49 -37.91
C PRO A 787 0.68 -5.71 -36.55
N LEU A 788 0.21 -6.72 -35.80
CA LEU A 788 0.72 -6.99 -34.45
C LEU A 788 2.19 -7.42 -34.43
N ASP A 789 2.69 -7.97 -35.54
CA ASP A 789 4.10 -8.35 -35.72
C ASP A 789 5.01 -7.15 -36.04
N GLU A 790 4.45 -5.98 -36.35
CA GLU A 790 5.19 -4.72 -36.50
C GLU A 790 5.39 -3.98 -35.17
N LEU A 791 4.68 -4.37 -34.11
CA LEU A 791 4.85 -3.78 -32.78
C LEU A 791 6.25 -4.06 -32.23
N LYS A 792 6.94 -3.01 -31.81
CA LYS A 792 8.31 -3.09 -31.29
C LYS A 792 8.38 -2.64 -29.85
N GLN A 793 9.18 -3.35 -29.06
CA GLN A 793 9.49 -2.93 -27.70
C GLN A 793 10.21 -1.57 -27.73
N GLY A 794 9.79 -0.66 -26.86
CA GLY A 794 10.40 0.67 -26.72
C GLY A 794 10.51 1.08 -25.26
N GLN A 795 10.70 2.38 -25.03
CA GLN A 795 10.62 2.94 -23.68
C GLN A 795 9.19 2.84 -23.15
N THR A 796 9.08 2.45 -21.88
CA THR A 796 7.82 2.42 -21.14
C THR A 796 7.63 3.77 -20.46
N ALA A 797 6.55 4.47 -20.79
CA ALA A 797 6.13 5.65 -20.02
C ALA A 797 5.65 5.21 -18.63
N LEU A 798 6.25 5.78 -17.59
CA LEU A 798 5.91 5.54 -16.19
C LEU A 798 4.66 6.34 -15.84
N LEU A 799 3.50 5.70 -16.03
CA LEU A 799 2.18 6.31 -15.85
C LEU A 799 1.37 5.53 -14.80
N PRO A 800 0.66 6.23 -13.88
CA PRO A 800 0.66 7.68 -13.69
C PRO A 800 2.03 8.24 -13.33
N VAL A 801 2.23 9.53 -13.60
CA VAL A 801 3.52 10.19 -13.38
C VAL A 801 3.82 10.20 -11.89
N ALA A 802 5.06 9.90 -11.55
CA ALA A 802 5.51 9.84 -10.18
C ALA A 802 5.72 11.25 -9.60
N TYR A 803 5.46 11.39 -8.29
CA TYR A 803 5.89 12.55 -7.52
C TYR A 803 7.10 12.18 -6.66
N PRO A 804 8.10 13.07 -6.46
CA PRO A 804 8.21 14.45 -6.94
C PRO A 804 8.51 14.60 -8.43
N VAL A 805 8.32 15.79 -8.97
CA VAL A 805 8.42 16.08 -10.42
C VAL A 805 9.80 15.94 -11.06
N PHE A 806 10.81 15.55 -10.28
CA PHE A 806 12.14 15.22 -10.80
C PHE A 806 12.36 13.72 -11.01
N MET A 807 11.34 12.89 -10.75
CA MET A 807 11.35 11.47 -11.06
C MET A 807 11.43 11.22 -12.57
N ASN A 808 11.94 10.05 -12.96
CA ASN A 808 12.01 9.68 -14.37
C ASN A 808 10.61 9.50 -14.95
N HIS A 809 10.39 9.99 -16.17
CA HIS A 809 9.15 9.78 -16.91
C HIS A 809 9.14 8.44 -17.69
N TYR A 810 10.31 7.85 -17.92
CA TYR A 810 10.46 6.66 -18.75
C TYR A 810 11.35 5.62 -18.08
N PHE A 811 10.94 4.37 -18.20
CA PHE A 811 11.79 3.22 -18.00
C PHE A 811 12.28 2.69 -19.35
N THR A 812 13.58 2.40 -19.46
CA THR A 812 14.18 1.83 -20.68
C THR A 812 14.59 0.39 -20.41
N PRO A 813 13.88 -0.61 -20.97
CA PRO A 813 14.24 -2.01 -20.76
C PRO A 813 15.65 -2.33 -21.29
N GLU A 814 16.47 -3.00 -20.47
CA GLU A 814 17.80 -3.47 -20.88
C GLU A 814 17.76 -4.81 -21.65
N ILE A 815 16.61 -5.49 -21.62
CA ILE A 815 16.36 -6.74 -22.32
C ILE A 815 15.33 -6.52 -23.43
N ASN A 816 15.48 -7.22 -24.55
CA ASN A 816 14.50 -7.23 -25.62
C ASN A 816 13.70 -8.54 -25.58
N LEU A 817 12.40 -8.44 -25.35
CA LEU A 817 11.47 -9.57 -25.33
C LEU A 817 10.56 -9.52 -26.58
N PRO A 818 10.17 -10.67 -27.14
CA PRO A 818 9.20 -10.68 -28.23
C PRO A 818 7.81 -10.32 -27.72
N PHE A 819 7.08 -9.51 -28.49
CA PHE A 819 5.68 -9.21 -28.21
C PHE A 819 4.84 -10.49 -28.20
N LYS A 820 3.96 -10.62 -27.20
CA LYS A 820 3.06 -11.76 -27.01
C LYS A 820 1.65 -11.26 -26.76
N PRO A 821 0.71 -11.45 -27.70
CA PRO A 821 -0.67 -11.00 -27.54
C PRO A 821 -1.33 -11.50 -26.25
N GLU A 822 -1.02 -12.71 -25.81
CA GLU A 822 -1.55 -13.29 -24.57
C GLU A 822 -1.11 -12.59 -23.28
N SER A 823 -0.15 -11.67 -23.37
CA SER A 823 0.37 -10.90 -22.24
C SER A 823 -0.11 -9.45 -22.21
N ILE A 824 -0.97 -9.04 -23.13
CA ILE A 824 -1.54 -7.68 -23.17
C ILE A 824 -2.33 -7.39 -21.89
N GLU A 825 -2.09 -6.23 -21.29
CA GLU A 825 -2.89 -5.72 -20.16
C GLU A 825 -3.45 -4.32 -20.42
N PHE A 826 -2.73 -3.48 -21.15
CA PHE A 826 -3.19 -2.15 -21.51
C PHE A 826 -3.17 -1.91 -23.01
N LEU A 827 -4.19 -1.20 -23.49
CA LEU A 827 -4.14 -0.43 -24.73
C LEU A 827 -3.46 0.90 -24.43
N GLU A 828 -2.53 1.32 -25.29
CA GLU A 828 -1.87 2.62 -25.19
C GLU A 828 -1.77 3.31 -26.55
N LEU A 829 -2.21 4.55 -26.60
CA LEU A 829 -1.96 5.50 -27.68
C LEU A 829 -1.08 6.63 -27.13
N MET A 830 -0.14 7.10 -27.94
CA MET A 830 0.67 8.27 -27.64
C MET A 830 0.78 9.14 -28.88
N PHE A 831 0.73 10.46 -28.70
CA PHE A 831 1.06 11.38 -29.76
C PHE A 831 1.83 12.60 -29.24
N PRO A 832 2.83 13.08 -30.00
CA PRO A 832 3.59 14.26 -29.64
C PRO A 832 2.81 15.53 -29.95
N GLY A 833 3.08 16.59 -29.21
CA GLY A 833 2.66 17.95 -29.50
C GLY A 833 3.85 18.88 -29.72
N GLU A 834 3.56 20.14 -30.01
CA GLU A 834 4.56 21.20 -30.16
C GLU A 834 4.39 22.27 -29.08
N LYS A 835 5.49 22.90 -28.70
CA LYS A 835 5.52 23.87 -27.60
C LYS A 835 4.59 25.05 -27.88
N GLY A 836 3.63 25.25 -26.99
CA GLY A 836 2.67 26.34 -27.05
C GLY A 836 1.64 26.20 -28.18
N GLU A 837 1.65 25.09 -28.92
CA GLU A 837 0.68 24.79 -29.96
C GLU A 837 -0.40 23.83 -29.44
N GLU A 838 -1.59 23.92 -30.02
CA GLU A 838 -2.69 23.00 -29.71
C GLU A 838 -2.58 21.80 -30.66
N THR A 839 -2.52 20.59 -30.10
CA THR A 839 -2.50 19.34 -30.87
C THR A 839 -3.76 18.53 -30.58
N GLU A 840 -4.36 17.99 -31.63
CA GLU A 840 -5.67 17.34 -31.55
C GLU A 840 -5.65 15.89 -32.04
N LEU A 841 -6.54 15.06 -31.50
CA LEU A 841 -6.78 13.68 -31.90
C LEU A 841 -8.28 13.38 -31.79
N GLU A 842 -8.91 12.87 -32.85
CA GLU A 842 -10.30 12.42 -32.81
C GLU A 842 -10.40 10.92 -33.12
N ILE A 843 -10.74 10.11 -32.09
CA ILE A 843 -10.83 8.65 -32.19
C ILE A 843 -12.27 8.15 -31.98
N GLY A 844 -12.62 7.09 -32.69
CA GLY A 844 -13.82 6.28 -32.48
C GLY A 844 -13.47 4.96 -31.78
N SER A 845 -13.97 3.85 -32.30
CA SER A 845 -13.69 2.51 -31.72
C SER A 845 -12.26 2.03 -31.98
N ILE A 846 -11.75 1.19 -31.07
CA ILE A 846 -10.46 0.51 -31.18
C ILE A 846 -10.68 -0.99 -30.96
N TRP A 847 -10.13 -1.84 -31.83
CA TRP A 847 -10.32 -3.29 -31.76
C TRP A 847 -9.12 -4.08 -32.30
N ILE A 848 -9.09 -5.38 -32.02
CA ILE A 848 -8.15 -6.32 -32.65
C ILE A 848 -8.93 -7.34 -33.51
N GLU A 849 -8.45 -7.60 -34.73
CA GLU A 849 -9.03 -8.55 -35.69
C GLU A 849 -8.04 -9.55 -36.30
#